data_AF-A0AAN8F658-F1
#
_entry.id   AF-A0AAN8F658-F1
#
_cell.length_a   1.000
_cell.length_b   1.000
_cell.length_c   1.000
_cell.angle_alpha   90.00
_cell.angle_beta   90.00
_cell.angle_gamma   90.00
#
_symmetry.space_group_name_H-M   'P 1'
#
loop_
_entity.id
_entity.type
_entity.pdbx_description
1 polymer ?
#
loop_
_entity_poly.entity_id
_entity_poly.type
_entity_poly.pdbx_seq_one_letter_code
_entity_poly.pdbx_strand_id
1 'polypeptide(L)'
;MDPEASYGDESLTASISLRRRSASFSDDYSVQRTNDDATQCKFAAVQLGYWKDEFLPRFAYGGATEPRRDPEISIGYWARVSAVNHLVERFIDKTEGQCQIISLGCGFDTLFWKMKSAGKLMKKFVDVDFSSVTAKKIRQIRKPGSPDLVSLFNEPPKETQHTDLHCGDYHLVGADIRQWAEFKAKLDSVGIDTTLPTLFIAECVLVYISVDQSAQLLKHLSDTFDTAVFLNYEQVRMNDTFGKVMEKNLEQRGIQLPGLPACSDIETQKERFLNNGWKDVAVVDMNTVYKKLLQQDEVTRIEKIEHLDEMELLRQLLDHYCICYAVNDKSEKFTSRLVDSDQASEQQEHLAKKRAWDVAMAPAKSLPMNMFMMYMAGRSVSIFPIMMVGMMLWRPAKALISVNATFKPLEDQNTGNMIIHKLIFILGNLGAIALAIYKVHTMGLLPNTPSDWLEFIPQAQRVQYSIKMRASTTAPLIKKINRVLIANRGEIAIRVMKTARKMGIESVAVFSDVDRNALFVKTADQAYHIGPAAAAQSYLNVDKIIDTALKAGAQGVHPGYGFLSENAKFAERCAEAGLVFIGPPVQAIRDMGTKSLAKQIMQDAKVPVVEGFHGADQSDGNLKAHAKKIGYPVMLKAVYGGGGKGMRIAWSEKEFDEMLASARSEAMKSFGNDEMLVEKFVERPRHVEVQVFGDHHDNYVYLWERDCSVQRRHQKIIEEAPAPLIDHETRLRLGESAVRAAAAVGYVGAGTVEFILDPRGDFYFMEMNTRLQVEHPITEAITGTDLVEWQLKVAQGEKLPLKQEQIPLKGHAFECRVYAEDTKGGSFMPTAGKLNYVSFPNDARVDTGVVSGDEVSVHYDPMIAKVVVWGEDRATAAAKLDTALSQTRISGLPTNIQFVQTVLRHPEFVKGNVYTDFIPDHQKELFSELKQTAAEIVEGAVGLALLSRPINPRGPFEHIAFYRVNHPAQQTYKIGEKEVTVTFFSEVELEISFDEHKEQVTLNDVVTGEDGVRYTVEMGGRRWKVEAVRLPSSALIYGCGQAEYDTSLASFDEESSAVGAGDIQSSLAPMPGIIEKVLVKEGDEVLHGQPLVVMTAMKMEYTIRAPAHCIVASISCAPGRNVAKGKVLLKFASLEQAEDQAVAQHAER
;
A
#
# COMPACT_ATOMS: atom_id res chain seq x y z
N MET A 1 58.81 -5.11 -40.37
CA MET A 1 60.18 -4.67 -40.04
C MET A 1 60.33 -4.83 -38.54
N ASP A 2 60.94 -5.92 -38.12
CA ASP A 2 61.61 -6.03 -36.81
C ASP A 2 62.94 -5.24 -36.89
N PRO A 3 63.76 -5.08 -35.83
CA PRO A 3 63.56 -5.12 -34.36
C PRO A 3 64.35 -3.98 -33.64
N GLU A 4 64.24 -3.82 -32.30
CA GLU A 4 65.39 -3.70 -31.38
C GLU A 4 65.00 -3.38 -29.91
N ALA A 5 65.31 -4.36 -29.05
CA ALA A 5 66.02 -4.23 -27.76
C ALA A 5 65.41 -3.42 -26.58
N SER A 6 64.57 -4.11 -25.81
CA SER A 6 64.91 -4.75 -24.51
C SER A 6 65.53 -3.99 -23.31
N TYR A 7 64.92 -4.31 -22.15
CA TYR A 7 65.45 -4.43 -20.78
C TYR A 7 65.60 -3.21 -19.86
N GLY A 8 64.78 -3.24 -18.80
CA GLY A 8 65.20 -2.87 -17.45
C GLY A 8 64.23 -1.94 -16.73
N ASP A 9 63.28 -2.49 -15.97
CA ASP A 9 63.30 -2.38 -14.49
C ASP A 9 62.00 -2.98 -13.88
N GLU A 10 62.04 -4.29 -13.61
CA GLU A 10 61.01 -5.03 -12.86
C GLU A 10 60.95 -4.62 -11.36
N SER A 11 61.67 -3.59 -10.93
CA SER A 11 61.52 -3.02 -9.57
C SER A 11 60.48 -1.90 -9.47
N LEU A 12 60.01 -1.33 -10.59
CA LEU A 12 59.01 -0.25 -10.57
C LEU A 12 57.55 -0.75 -10.50
N THR A 13 57.26 -1.94 -11.03
CA THR A 13 55.89 -2.50 -11.02
C THR A 13 55.50 -3.06 -9.65
N ALA A 14 56.46 -3.49 -8.83
CA ALA A 14 56.21 -3.88 -7.44
C ALA A 14 55.88 -2.65 -6.57
N SER A 15 56.57 -1.52 -6.73
CA SER A 15 56.28 -0.30 -5.97
C SER A 15 54.99 0.41 -6.44
N ILE A 16 54.61 0.27 -7.71
CA ILE A 16 53.35 0.82 -8.25
C ILE A 16 52.13 -0.06 -7.91
N SER A 17 52.30 -1.39 -7.84
CA SER A 17 51.24 -2.30 -7.36
C SER A 17 51.07 -2.27 -5.84
N LEU A 18 52.13 -1.93 -5.08
CA LEU A 18 52.05 -1.59 -3.66
C LEU A 18 51.52 -0.16 -3.39
N ARG A 19 51.73 0.81 -4.29
CA ARG A 19 51.13 2.16 -4.17
C ARG A 19 49.64 2.23 -4.53
N ARG A 20 49.11 1.34 -5.37
CA ARG A 20 47.64 1.13 -5.47
C ARG A 20 47.03 0.53 -4.19
N ARG A 21 47.87 0.16 -3.22
CA ARG A 21 47.52 -0.28 -1.86
C ARG A 21 48.20 0.59 -0.78
N SER A 22 48.44 1.88 -1.05
CA SER A 22 48.68 2.83 0.04
C SER A 22 47.34 3.05 0.76
N ALA A 23 47.18 2.35 1.88
CA ALA A 23 46.09 2.40 2.85
C ALA A 23 45.21 3.68 2.81
N SER A 24 44.18 3.70 1.95
CA SER A 24 42.93 4.37 2.32
C SER A 24 42.20 3.37 3.22
N PHE A 25 41.92 3.75 4.46
CA PHE A 25 41.15 2.94 5.38
C PHE A 25 39.88 2.42 4.68
N SER A 26 39.45 1.20 4.97
CA SER A 26 38.21 0.63 4.41
C SER A 26 36.97 1.51 4.62
N ASP A 27 37.06 2.49 5.54
CA ASP A 27 36.02 3.45 5.90
C ASP A 27 35.88 4.63 4.93
N ASP A 28 36.86 4.94 4.06
CA ASP A 28 36.81 6.15 3.22
C ASP A 28 35.84 6.02 2.02
N TYR A 29 35.36 4.80 1.70
CA TYR A 29 34.39 4.57 0.62
C TYR A 29 32.99 5.12 0.96
N SER A 30 32.60 5.10 2.25
CA SER A 30 31.31 5.65 2.68
C SER A 30 31.28 7.17 2.55
N VAL A 31 32.39 7.84 2.88
CA VAL A 31 32.58 9.30 2.68
C VAL A 31 32.51 9.65 1.20
N GLN A 32 33.19 8.89 0.33
CA GLN A 32 33.15 9.12 -1.13
C GLN A 32 31.73 8.98 -1.71
N ARG A 33 30.89 8.10 -1.17
CA ARG A 33 29.50 7.92 -1.61
C ARG A 33 28.62 9.14 -1.28
N THR A 34 28.95 9.92 -0.25
CA THR A 34 28.20 11.14 0.08
C THR A 34 28.30 12.20 -1.02
N ASN A 35 29.41 12.22 -1.77
CA ASN A 35 29.59 13.10 -2.91
C ASN A 35 28.61 12.76 -4.07
N ASP A 36 28.44 11.46 -4.36
CA ASP A 36 27.50 11.01 -5.39
C ASP A 36 26.06 11.41 -5.03
N ASP A 37 25.67 11.23 -3.76
CA ASP A 37 24.34 11.64 -3.27
C ASP A 37 24.13 13.15 -3.31
N ALA A 38 25.12 13.94 -2.87
CA ALA A 38 25.04 15.40 -2.89
C ALA A 38 24.93 15.94 -4.33
N THR A 39 25.62 15.30 -5.28
CA THR A 39 25.57 15.66 -6.70
C THR A 39 24.19 15.38 -7.29
N GLN A 40 23.58 14.24 -6.96
CA GLN A 40 22.22 13.90 -7.39
C GLN A 40 21.17 14.85 -6.80
N CYS A 41 21.30 15.23 -5.52
CA CYS A 41 20.41 16.22 -4.90
C CYS A 41 20.53 17.60 -5.56
N LYS A 42 21.76 18.08 -5.81
CA LYS A 42 21.99 19.33 -6.54
C LYS A 42 21.39 19.26 -7.95
N PHE A 43 21.53 18.13 -8.65
CA PHE A 43 21.00 17.95 -10.01
C PHE A 43 19.46 17.98 -10.06
N ALA A 44 18.79 17.29 -9.14
CA ALA A 44 17.32 17.32 -9.04
C ALA A 44 16.78 18.74 -8.80
N ALA A 45 17.42 19.51 -7.91
CA ALA A 45 17.03 20.89 -7.66
C ALA A 45 17.25 21.81 -8.87
N VAL A 46 18.32 21.59 -9.66
CA VAL A 46 18.53 22.30 -10.93
C VAL A 46 17.44 21.98 -11.95
N GLN A 47 17.02 20.71 -12.08
CA GLN A 47 15.95 20.30 -13.01
C GLN A 47 14.61 20.95 -12.66
N LEU A 48 14.32 21.12 -11.37
CA LEU A 48 13.10 21.78 -10.88
C LEU A 48 13.16 23.32 -10.95
N GLY A 49 14.29 23.90 -11.35
CA GLY A 49 14.43 25.34 -11.55
C GLY A 49 14.78 26.15 -10.29
N TYR A 50 15.30 25.49 -9.24
CA TYR A 50 15.78 26.19 -8.03
C TYR A 50 16.95 27.13 -8.38
N TRP A 51 17.94 26.67 -9.13
CA TRP A 51 18.94 27.54 -9.75
C TRP A 51 19.38 26.98 -11.11
N LYS A 52 20.06 27.82 -11.90
CA LYS A 52 20.60 27.40 -13.20
C LYS A 52 22.04 26.95 -13.03
N ASP A 53 22.33 25.73 -13.44
CA ASP A 53 23.69 25.19 -13.55
C ASP A 53 23.77 24.30 -14.78
N GLU A 54 24.32 24.85 -15.87
CA GLU A 54 24.43 24.16 -17.16
C GLU A 54 25.53 23.08 -17.16
N PHE A 55 26.42 23.12 -16.16
CA PHE A 55 27.59 22.24 -16.09
C PHE A 55 27.33 21.00 -15.23
N LEU A 56 26.52 21.13 -14.17
CA LEU A 56 26.21 20.04 -13.24
C LEU A 56 25.63 18.77 -13.91
N PRO A 57 24.75 18.86 -14.94
CA PRO A 57 24.28 17.70 -15.68
C PRO A 57 25.39 16.85 -16.31
N ARG A 58 26.59 17.42 -16.55
CA ARG A 58 27.74 16.71 -17.11
C ARG A 58 28.46 15.84 -16.09
N PHE A 59 28.25 16.13 -14.80
CA PHE A 59 28.85 15.40 -13.69
C PHE A 59 27.86 14.47 -12.98
N ALA A 60 26.55 14.64 -13.19
CA ALA A 60 25.50 13.74 -12.69
C ALA A 60 25.38 12.45 -13.53
N TYR A 61 25.16 11.31 -12.88
CA TYR A 61 24.98 10.01 -13.55
C TYR A 61 23.52 9.81 -13.97
N GLY A 62 23.28 9.50 -15.25
CA GLY A 62 21.94 9.35 -15.85
C GLY A 62 21.38 7.92 -15.83
N GLY A 63 20.20 7.77 -15.23
CA GLY A 63 19.27 6.63 -15.37
C GLY A 63 17.83 7.15 -15.28
N ALA A 64 16.92 6.62 -16.11
CA ALA A 64 15.62 7.19 -16.48
C ALA A 64 14.51 7.22 -15.40
N THR A 65 14.85 7.32 -14.12
CA THR A 65 13.89 7.53 -13.03
C THR A 65 14.36 8.70 -12.18
N GLU A 66 13.68 9.83 -12.31
CA GLU A 66 13.95 11.05 -11.54
C GLU A 66 13.74 10.79 -10.05
N PRO A 67 14.77 10.94 -9.18
CA PRO A 67 14.56 10.88 -7.74
C PRO A 67 13.93 12.19 -7.29
N ARG A 68 12.60 12.23 -7.17
CA ARG A 68 11.93 13.34 -6.46
C ARG A 68 12.44 13.38 -5.01
N ARG A 69 12.88 14.54 -4.55
CA ARG A 69 13.32 14.81 -3.17
C ARG A 69 12.36 15.81 -2.53
N ASP A 70 12.31 15.79 -1.20
CA ASP A 70 11.43 16.67 -0.45
C ASP A 70 11.84 18.15 -0.63
N PRO A 71 10.89 19.09 -0.75
CA PRO A 71 11.19 20.48 -1.13
C PRO A 71 12.16 21.20 -0.18
N GLU A 72 12.12 20.93 1.13
CA GLU A 72 13.02 21.51 2.12
C GLU A 72 14.48 21.12 1.91
N ILE A 73 14.75 19.93 1.37
CA ILE A 73 16.10 19.49 1.00
C ILE A 73 16.59 20.32 -0.19
N SER A 74 15.76 20.48 -1.22
CA SER A 74 16.08 21.28 -2.41
C SER A 74 16.30 22.76 -2.08
N ILE A 75 15.46 23.34 -1.21
CA ILE A 75 15.62 24.72 -0.70
C ILE A 75 16.90 24.84 0.12
N GLY A 76 17.21 23.87 0.97
CA GLY A 76 18.46 23.83 1.74
C GLY A 76 19.71 23.82 0.86
N TYR A 77 19.73 22.97 -0.18
CA TYR A 77 20.83 22.96 -1.16
C TYR A 77 20.93 24.26 -1.94
N TRP A 78 19.81 24.85 -2.36
CA TRP A 78 19.82 26.18 -3.00
C TRP A 78 20.42 27.24 -2.08
N ALA A 79 19.95 27.34 -0.84
CA ALA A 79 20.42 28.34 0.12
C ALA A 79 21.93 28.22 0.38
N ARG A 80 22.42 26.98 0.51
CA ARG A 80 23.84 26.66 0.61
C ARG A 80 24.63 27.14 -0.61
N VAL A 81 24.23 26.74 -1.83
CA VAL A 81 24.94 27.08 -3.07
C VAL A 81 24.93 28.59 -3.31
N SER A 82 23.80 29.27 -3.09
CA SER A 82 23.68 30.71 -3.26
C SER A 82 24.56 31.49 -2.28
N ALA A 83 24.63 31.04 -1.02
CA ALA A 83 25.46 31.69 -0.01
C ALA A 83 26.96 31.53 -0.31
N VAL A 84 27.39 30.31 -0.69
CA VAL A 84 28.78 30.04 -1.07
C VAL A 84 29.16 30.86 -2.32
N ASN A 85 28.34 30.84 -3.37
CA ASN A 85 28.58 31.63 -4.58
C ASN A 85 28.71 33.13 -4.26
N HIS A 86 27.78 33.68 -3.46
CA HIS A 86 27.79 35.09 -3.10
C HIS A 86 29.09 35.52 -2.38
N LEU A 87 29.57 34.69 -1.44
CA LEU A 87 30.80 34.98 -0.70
C LEU A 87 32.06 34.81 -1.55
N VAL A 88 32.07 33.83 -2.47
CA VAL A 88 33.15 33.64 -3.44
C VAL A 88 33.22 34.82 -4.41
N GLU A 89 32.10 35.25 -4.98
CA GLU A 89 32.03 36.42 -5.85
C GLU A 89 32.53 37.68 -5.14
N ARG A 90 32.07 37.90 -3.91
CA ARG A 90 32.52 39.04 -3.09
C ARG A 90 34.03 39.02 -2.84
N PHE A 91 34.62 37.84 -2.64
CA PHE A 91 36.06 37.70 -2.47
C PHE A 91 36.83 37.99 -3.77
N ILE A 92 36.35 37.46 -4.91
CA ILE A 92 36.94 37.73 -6.23
C ILE A 92 36.86 39.23 -6.56
N ASP A 93 35.71 39.85 -6.31
CA ASP A 93 35.49 41.27 -6.59
C ASP A 93 36.37 42.15 -5.72
N LYS A 94 36.51 41.83 -4.43
CA LYS A 94 37.38 42.57 -3.50
C LYS A 94 38.87 42.43 -3.82
N THR A 95 39.26 41.39 -4.53
CA THR A 95 40.64 41.14 -4.98
C THR A 95 40.88 41.59 -6.42
N GLU A 96 39.85 42.10 -7.11
CA GLU A 96 39.89 42.44 -8.55
C GLU A 96 40.44 41.27 -9.40
N GLY A 97 40.10 40.03 -9.00
CA GLY A 97 40.57 38.80 -9.64
C GLY A 97 42.06 38.46 -9.43
N GLN A 98 42.80 39.23 -8.63
CA GLN A 98 44.16 38.89 -8.21
C GLN A 98 44.16 37.94 -7.01
N CYS A 99 43.50 36.79 -7.16
CA CYS A 99 43.34 35.82 -6.09
C CYS A 99 43.42 34.37 -6.56
N GLN A 100 43.54 33.47 -5.60
CA GLN A 100 43.51 32.02 -5.79
C GLN A 100 42.36 31.41 -4.98
N ILE A 101 41.75 30.36 -5.51
CA ILE A 101 40.69 29.61 -4.82
C ILE A 101 41.14 28.15 -4.72
N ILE A 102 41.05 27.58 -3.53
CA ILE A 102 41.37 26.18 -3.25
C ILE A 102 40.13 25.51 -2.63
N SER A 103 39.51 24.62 -3.39
CA SER A 103 38.31 23.88 -2.98
C SER A 103 38.69 22.51 -2.44
N LEU A 104 38.45 22.30 -1.15
CA LEU A 104 38.75 21.07 -0.43
C LEU A 104 37.54 20.14 -0.46
N GLY A 105 37.74 18.87 -0.80
CA GLY A 105 36.64 17.90 -0.95
C GLY A 105 35.70 18.26 -2.09
N CYS A 106 36.27 18.70 -3.22
CA CYS A 106 35.53 19.34 -4.32
C CYS A 106 34.51 18.43 -5.01
N GLY A 107 34.60 17.11 -4.87
CA GLY A 107 33.63 16.17 -5.40
C GLY A 107 33.36 16.38 -6.90
N PHE A 108 32.09 16.57 -7.24
CA PHE A 108 31.65 16.98 -8.59
C PHE A 108 31.19 18.43 -8.67
N ASP A 109 31.73 19.31 -7.83
CA ASP A 109 31.34 20.72 -7.80
C ASP A 109 31.71 21.46 -9.09
N THR A 110 30.86 22.42 -9.48
CA THR A 110 30.87 23.16 -10.74
C THR A 110 31.24 24.64 -10.59
N LEU A 111 31.64 25.09 -9.39
CA LEU A 111 31.87 26.49 -9.06
C LEU A 111 32.82 27.20 -10.02
N PHE A 112 33.91 26.56 -10.44
CA PHE A 112 34.84 27.13 -11.42
C PHE A 112 34.13 27.55 -12.71
N TRP A 113 33.38 26.63 -13.33
CA TRP A 113 32.69 26.91 -14.60
C TRP A 113 31.59 27.97 -14.42
N LYS A 114 30.87 27.97 -13.30
CA LYS A 114 29.89 29.02 -12.98
C LYS A 114 30.53 30.39 -12.86
N MET A 115 31.61 30.52 -12.10
CA MET A 115 32.34 31.79 -11.92
C MET A 115 32.92 32.29 -13.25
N LYS A 116 33.55 31.39 -14.02
CA LYS A 116 34.14 31.70 -15.32
C LYS A 116 33.09 32.14 -16.34
N SER A 117 31.95 31.43 -16.41
CA SER A 117 30.81 31.79 -17.27
C SER A 117 30.16 33.12 -16.87
N ALA A 118 30.15 33.44 -15.57
CA ALA A 118 29.73 34.74 -15.05
C ALA A 118 30.75 35.87 -15.25
N GLY A 119 31.86 35.62 -15.95
CA GLY A 119 32.90 36.61 -16.25
C GLY A 119 33.82 36.94 -15.07
N LYS A 120 33.78 36.17 -13.99
CA LYS A 120 34.70 36.35 -12.84
C LYS A 120 36.07 35.77 -13.20
N LEU A 121 37.11 36.57 -13.07
CA LEU A 121 38.48 36.18 -13.34
C LEU A 121 39.21 35.87 -12.02
N MET A 122 40.00 34.80 -12.00
CA MET A 122 40.88 34.44 -10.89
C MET A 122 42.21 33.93 -11.45
N LYS A 123 43.30 34.00 -10.68
CA LYS A 123 44.61 33.53 -11.14
C LYS A 123 44.70 32.02 -11.19
N LYS A 124 44.21 31.35 -10.14
CA LYS A 124 44.18 29.88 -10.04
C LYS A 124 42.93 29.42 -9.29
N PHE A 125 42.36 28.34 -9.77
CA PHE A 125 41.32 27.57 -9.10
C PHE A 125 41.81 26.13 -8.95
N VAL A 126 41.95 25.66 -7.72
CA VAL A 126 42.50 24.34 -7.40
C VAL A 126 41.46 23.51 -6.67
N ASP A 127 40.97 22.48 -7.33
CA ASP A 127 40.11 21.45 -6.76
C ASP A 127 40.97 20.34 -6.16
N VAL A 128 40.69 19.98 -4.90
CA VAL A 128 41.41 18.95 -4.16
C VAL A 128 40.42 17.93 -3.62
N ASP A 129 40.69 16.65 -3.86
CA ASP A 129 39.90 15.53 -3.32
C ASP A 129 40.74 14.26 -3.27
N PHE A 130 40.17 13.18 -2.73
CA PHE A 130 40.74 11.84 -2.84
C PHE A 130 40.99 11.48 -4.30
N SER A 131 42.15 10.85 -4.55
CA SER A 131 42.58 10.39 -5.88
C SER A 131 41.54 9.57 -6.64
N SER A 132 40.69 8.80 -5.95
CA SER A 132 39.60 8.04 -6.56
C SER A 132 38.48 8.95 -7.11
N VAL A 133 38.16 10.04 -6.42
CA VAL A 133 37.14 11.03 -6.79
C VAL A 133 37.64 11.92 -7.91
N THR A 134 38.87 12.44 -7.82
CA THR A 134 39.47 13.25 -8.88
C THR A 134 39.58 12.47 -10.18
N ALA A 135 39.99 11.19 -10.14
CA ALA A 135 40.02 10.32 -11.32
C ALA A 135 38.62 10.09 -11.94
N LYS A 136 37.53 10.09 -11.16
CA LYS A 136 36.16 10.07 -11.69
C LYS A 136 35.80 11.41 -12.35
N LYS A 137 36.10 12.54 -11.72
CA LYS A 137 35.84 13.88 -12.26
C LYS A 137 36.58 14.12 -13.57
N ILE A 138 37.85 13.74 -13.66
CA ILE A 138 38.67 13.81 -14.90
C ILE A 138 38.00 13.03 -16.05
N ARG A 139 37.47 11.84 -15.77
CA ARG A 139 36.75 11.04 -16.79
C ARG A 139 35.50 11.73 -17.32
N GLN A 140 34.76 12.46 -16.48
CA GLN A 140 33.58 13.21 -16.91
C GLN A 140 33.96 14.45 -17.75
N ILE A 141 35.01 15.18 -17.34
CA ILE A 141 35.53 16.33 -18.10
C ILE A 141 35.93 15.91 -19.52
N ARG A 142 36.47 14.70 -19.69
CA ARG A 142 36.96 14.18 -20.98
C ARG A 142 35.95 13.43 -21.82
N LYS A 143 34.72 13.22 -21.32
CA LYS A 143 33.73 12.40 -22.02
C LYS A 143 33.43 12.99 -23.42
N PRO A 144 33.42 12.18 -24.49
CA PRO A 144 33.05 12.66 -25.83
C PRO A 144 31.63 13.26 -25.79
N GLY A 145 31.50 14.57 -25.98
CA GLY A 145 30.24 15.30 -25.83
C GLY A 145 30.22 16.47 -24.83
N SER A 146 31.36 16.80 -24.20
CA SER A 146 31.54 17.96 -23.29
C SER A 146 32.48 19.07 -23.82
N PRO A 147 32.31 19.58 -25.07
CA PRO A 147 33.19 20.64 -25.60
C PRO A 147 33.05 21.98 -24.87
N ASP A 148 31.90 22.23 -24.24
CA ASP A 148 31.57 23.38 -23.40
C ASP A 148 32.46 23.49 -22.15
N LEU A 149 32.69 22.38 -21.44
CA LEU A 149 33.54 22.37 -20.23
C LEU A 149 35.00 22.70 -20.52
N VAL A 150 35.54 22.14 -21.61
CA VAL A 150 36.94 22.31 -21.99
C VAL A 150 37.18 23.70 -22.60
N SER A 151 36.16 24.29 -23.24
CA SER A 151 36.26 25.63 -23.85
C SER A 151 36.52 26.77 -22.87
N LEU A 152 36.19 26.57 -21.58
CA LEU A 152 36.35 27.58 -20.52
C LEU A 152 37.73 27.55 -19.85
N PHE A 153 38.57 26.57 -20.18
CA PHE A 153 39.94 26.51 -19.69
C PHE A 153 40.88 27.41 -20.50
N ASN A 154 41.86 28.01 -19.83
CA ASN A 154 42.87 28.83 -20.53
C ASN A 154 43.85 27.96 -21.35
N GLU A 155 44.08 26.71 -20.95
CA GLU A 155 44.94 25.76 -21.66
C GLU A 155 44.26 24.39 -21.86
N PRO A 156 44.62 23.65 -22.92
CA PRO A 156 44.11 22.30 -23.11
C PRO A 156 44.52 21.40 -21.92
N PRO A 157 43.67 20.45 -21.50
CA PRO A 157 43.93 19.64 -20.31
C PRO A 157 45.20 18.78 -20.42
N LYS A 158 46.20 19.07 -19.58
CA LYS A 158 47.45 18.31 -19.44
C LYS A 158 47.38 17.44 -18.19
N GLU A 159 47.53 16.13 -18.37
CA GLU A 159 47.55 15.17 -17.26
C GLU A 159 48.99 14.79 -16.96
N THR A 160 49.36 14.89 -15.68
CA THR A 160 50.68 14.53 -15.17
C THR A 160 50.64 13.15 -14.49
N GLN A 161 49.51 12.82 -13.84
CA GLN A 161 49.20 11.55 -13.18
C GLN A 161 47.69 11.27 -13.34
N HIS A 162 47.24 10.01 -13.37
CA HIS A 162 45.82 9.62 -13.57
C HIS A 162 44.78 10.15 -12.55
N THR A 163 45.22 11.03 -11.66
CA THR A 163 44.50 11.66 -10.56
C THR A 163 44.57 13.19 -10.60
N ASP A 164 45.39 13.75 -11.50
CA ASP A 164 45.74 15.18 -11.55
C ASP A 164 45.50 15.73 -12.97
N LEU A 165 44.90 16.92 -13.06
CA LEU A 165 44.58 17.61 -14.31
C LEU A 165 44.96 19.09 -14.19
N HIS A 166 45.72 19.61 -15.15
CA HIS A 166 46.11 21.02 -15.19
C HIS A 166 45.69 21.65 -16.52
N CYS A 167 44.98 22.78 -16.46
CA CYS A 167 44.36 23.45 -17.61
C CYS A 167 44.61 24.96 -17.61
N GLY A 168 45.79 25.40 -17.16
CA GLY A 168 46.17 26.81 -17.07
C GLY A 168 45.72 27.43 -15.75
N ASP A 169 44.50 27.94 -15.70
CA ASP A 169 43.89 28.58 -14.52
C ASP A 169 43.07 27.62 -13.64
N TYR A 170 42.72 26.44 -14.17
CA TYR A 170 42.06 25.37 -13.41
C TYR A 170 43.02 24.20 -13.18
N HIS A 171 43.04 23.71 -11.94
CA HIS A 171 43.81 22.53 -11.53
C HIS A 171 42.94 21.62 -10.68
N LEU A 172 43.03 20.32 -10.91
CA LEU A 172 42.39 19.28 -10.10
C LEU A 172 43.50 18.34 -9.63
N VAL A 173 43.66 18.16 -8.32
CA VAL A 173 44.75 17.36 -7.76
C VAL A 173 44.22 16.32 -6.77
N GLY A 174 44.65 15.07 -6.93
CA GLY A 174 44.37 14.00 -5.99
C GLY A 174 45.30 14.09 -4.77
N ALA A 175 44.75 14.39 -3.59
CA ALA A 175 45.50 14.48 -2.34
C ALA A 175 44.61 14.16 -1.12
N ASP A 176 45.13 13.41 -0.16
CA ASP A 176 44.50 13.25 1.16
C ASP A 176 44.87 14.43 2.08
N ILE A 177 43.91 15.31 2.36
CA ILE A 177 44.12 16.50 3.19
C ILE A 177 44.48 16.19 4.65
N ARG A 178 44.26 14.95 5.11
CA ARG A 178 44.72 14.48 6.43
C ARG A 178 46.25 14.36 6.48
N GLN A 179 46.91 14.29 5.32
CA GLN A 179 48.35 14.15 5.18
C GLN A 179 48.95 15.45 4.65
N TRP A 180 49.27 16.37 5.57
CA TRP A 180 49.77 17.72 5.22
C TRP A 180 50.97 17.70 4.24
N ALA A 181 51.90 16.76 4.39
CA ALA A 181 53.07 16.68 3.51
C ALA A 181 52.69 16.36 2.05
N GLU A 182 51.72 15.47 1.85
CA GLU A 182 51.20 15.13 0.52
C GLU A 182 50.41 16.31 -0.06
N PHE A 183 49.49 16.86 0.72
CA PHE A 183 48.67 18.00 0.32
C PHE A 183 49.52 19.22 -0.06
N LYS A 184 50.51 19.57 0.76
CA LYS A 184 51.44 20.67 0.47
C LYS A 184 52.25 20.42 -0.80
N ALA A 185 52.78 19.20 -1.00
CA ALA A 185 53.53 18.86 -2.21
C ALA A 185 52.68 19.01 -3.49
N LYS A 186 51.38 18.74 -3.41
CA LYS A 186 50.43 18.94 -4.52
C LYS A 186 50.10 20.42 -4.76
N LEU A 187 50.03 21.25 -3.72
CA LEU A 187 49.90 22.71 -3.89
C LEU A 187 51.17 23.31 -4.52
N ASP A 188 52.35 22.85 -4.09
CA ASP A 188 53.64 23.28 -4.63
C ASP A 188 53.80 22.88 -6.11
N SER A 189 53.31 21.69 -6.50
CA SER A 189 53.36 21.23 -7.90
C SER A 189 52.45 22.03 -8.84
N VAL A 190 51.34 22.55 -8.31
CA VAL A 190 50.46 23.50 -9.03
C VAL A 190 51.08 24.89 -9.12
N GLY A 191 52.07 25.20 -8.28
CA GLY A 191 52.75 26.49 -8.21
C GLY A 191 51.88 27.55 -7.54
N ILE A 192 51.21 27.22 -6.44
CA ILE A 192 50.44 28.19 -5.64
C ILE A 192 51.35 29.32 -5.14
N ASP A 193 50.89 30.57 -5.28
CA ASP A 193 51.59 31.76 -4.78
C ASP A 193 51.11 32.11 -3.37
N THR A 194 51.95 31.92 -2.35
CA THR A 194 51.56 32.17 -0.96
C THR A 194 51.40 33.66 -0.62
N THR A 195 51.80 34.57 -1.52
CA THR A 195 51.67 36.03 -1.36
C THR A 195 50.35 36.56 -1.93
N LEU A 196 49.66 35.79 -2.78
CA LEU A 196 48.34 36.16 -3.30
C LEU A 196 47.22 35.84 -2.30
N PRO A 197 46.18 36.69 -2.19
CA PRO A 197 44.97 36.37 -1.45
C PRO A 197 44.38 35.02 -1.87
N THR A 198 44.25 34.10 -0.91
CA THR A 198 43.81 32.73 -1.19
C THR A 198 42.55 32.39 -0.38
N LEU A 199 41.49 31.97 -1.07
CA LEU A 199 40.24 31.51 -0.47
C LEU A 199 40.19 29.98 -0.47
N PHE A 200 40.08 29.40 0.73
CA PHE A 200 39.80 27.99 0.94
C PHE A 200 38.30 27.77 1.08
N ILE A 201 37.77 26.77 0.38
CA ILE A 201 36.36 26.39 0.47
C ILE A 201 36.30 24.95 0.98
N ALA A 202 35.49 24.72 2.00
CA ALA A 202 35.21 23.40 2.52
C ALA A 202 33.71 23.28 2.78
N GLU A 203 33.06 22.25 2.24
CA GLU A 203 31.65 22.01 2.49
C GLU A 203 31.44 20.62 3.10
N CYS A 204 31.20 20.60 4.42
CA CYS A 204 31.10 19.42 5.27
C CYS A 204 32.37 18.56 5.28
N VAL A 205 33.55 19.15 5.10
CA VAL A 205 34.82 18.39 5.00
C VAL A 205 35.48 18.18 6.36
N LEU A 206 35.49 19.20 7.21
CA LEU A 206 36.24 19.17 8.47
C LEU A 206 35.59 18.26 9.52
N VAL A 207 34.31 17.89 9.36
CA VAL A 207 33.57 16.93 10.19
C VAL A 207 33.96 15.48 9.91
N TYR A 208 34.48 15.16 8.71
CA TYR A 208 34.92 13.81 8.36
C TYR A 208 36.33 13.48 8.87
N ILE A 209 37.09 14.47 9.33
CA ILE A 209 38.44 14.30 9.88
C ILE A 209 38.44 14.55 11.39
N SER A 210 39.39 13.97 12.11
CA SER A 210 39.42 14.14 13.57
C SER A 210 39.68 15.60 13.96
N VAL A 211 39.24 15.97 15.16
CA VAL A 211 39.44 17.32 15.72
C VAL A 211 40.92 17.74 15.63
N ASP A 212 41.84 16.85 16.01
CA ASP A 212 43.29 17.11 15.98
C ASP A 212 43.83 17.31 14.56
N GLN A 213 43.41 16.47 13.60
CA GLN A 213 43.82 16.58 12.20
C GLN A 213 43.32 17.89 11.58
N SER A 214 42.08 18.26 11.88
CA SER A 214 41.51 19.53 11.40
C SER A 214 42.23 20.76 11.99
N ALA A 215 42.58 20.71 13.27
CA ALA A 215 43.31 21.79 13.93
C ALA A 215 44.69 21.98 13.29
N GLN A 216 45.41 20.88 13.03
CA GLN A 216 46.69 20.92 12.32
C GLN A 216 46.56 21.50 10.92
N LEU A 217 45.57 21.08 10.13
CA LEU A 217 45.32 21.62 8.79
C LEU A 217 45.06 23.13 8.83
N LEU A 218 44.14 23.57 9.69
CA LEU A 218 43.80 24.99 9.84
C LEU A 218 45.01 25.83 10.27
N LYS A 219 45.83 25.30 11.18
CA LYS A 219 47.05 25.95 11.66
C LYS A 219 48.07 26.10 10.52
N HIS A 220 48.37 25.01 9.82
CA HIS A 220 49.29 25.03 8.70
C HIS A 220 48.85 25.99 7.59
N LEU A 221 47.55 26.04 7.26
CA LEU A 221 47.02 26.98 6.26
C LEU A 221 47.18 28.43 6.71
N SER A 222 46.88 28.73 7.98
CA SER A 222 47.06 30.09 8.53
C SER A 222 48.52 30.54 8.51
N ASP A 223 49.47 29.64 8.73
CA ASP A 223 50.90 29.96 8.78
C ASP A 223 51.55 30.05 7.39
N THR A 224 50.98 29.36 6.38
CA THR A 224 51.57 29.23 5.05
C THR A 224 51.32 30.45 4.14
N PHE A 225 50.16 31.11 4.26
CA PHE A 225 49.73 32.18 3.35
C PHE A 225 49.76 33.55 4.04
N ASP A 226 50.10 34.59 3.28
CA ASP A 226 50.09 35.97 3.82
C ASP A 226 48.67 36.51 4.04
N THR A 227 47.75 36.15 3.15
CA THR A 227 46.32 36.44 3.24
C THR A 227 45.54 35.17 2.91
N ALA A 228 44.97 34.53 3.93
CA ALA A 228 44.09 33.37 3.80
C ALA A 228 42.66 33.72 4.24
N VAL A 229 41.68 33.25 3.48
CA VAL A 229 40.27 33.26 3.86
C VAL A 229 39.77 31.83 3.82
N PHE A 230 39.00 31.40 4.82
CA PHE A 230 38.39 30.08 4.86
C PHE A 230 36.88 30.21 4.92
N LEU A 231 36.21 29.67 3.91
CA LEU A 231 34.77 29.54 3.83
C LEU A 231 34.40 28.08 4.12
N ASN A 232 33.82 27.84 5.30
CA ASN A 232 33.39 26.51 5.72
C ASN A 232 31.87 26.45 5.87
N TYR A 233 31.21 25.61 5.07
CA TYR A 233 29.81 25.23 5.30
C TYR A 233 29.80 23.90 6.04
N GLU A 234 29.19 23.81 7.23
CA GLU A 234 29.30 22.60 8.05
C GLU A 234 28.14 22.43 9.03
N GLN A 235 27.92 21.19 9.50
CA GLN A 235 26.96 20.88 10.55
C GLN A 235 27.27 21.62 11.86
N VAL A 236 26.23 22.01 12.59
CA VAL A 236 26.30 22.63 13.90
C VAL A 236 25.11 22.21 14.76
N ARG A 237 25.18 22.36 16.09
CA ARG A 237 24.07 22.09 17.04
C ARG A 237 23.58 20.63 17.04
N MET A 238 24.46 19.68 16.74
CA MET A 238 24.08 18.26 16.63
C MET A 238 23.66 17.58 17.94
N ASN A 239 23.77 18.28 19.08
CA ASN A 239 23.43 17.76 20.40
C ASN A 239 21.93 17.73 20.71
N ASP A 240 21.09 18.44 19.93
CA ASP A 240 19.65 18.41 20.10
C ASP A 240 19.01 17.15 19.48
N THR A 241 17.70 16.98 19.63
CA THR A 241 17.01 15.78 19.14
C THR A 241 17.08 15.63 17.62
N PHE A 242 17.00 16.73 16.87
CA PHE A 242 17.06 16.71 15.41
C PHE A 242 18.49 16.39 14.95
N GLY A 243 19.48 17.06 15.54
CA GLY A 243 20.89 16.78 15.34
C GLY A 243 21.27 15.31 15.58
N LYS A 244 20.81 14.72 16.68
CA LYS A 244 21.06 13.28 16.98
C LYS A 244 20.41 12.33 15.99
N VAL A 245 19.26 12.68 15.44
CA VAL A 245 18.61 11.89 14.37
C VAL A 245 19.44 11.98 13.09
N MET A 246 19.91 13.18 12.73
CA MET A 246 20.80 13.36 11.57
C MET A 246 22.10 12.56 11.71
N GLU A 247 22.72 12.59 12.89
CA GLU A 247 23.93 11.82 13.20
C GLU A 247 23.67 10.32 13.08
N LYS A 248 22.64 9.79 13.74
CA LYS A 248 22.27 8.37 13.68
C LYS A 248 21.97 7.89 12.27
N ASN A 249 21.33 8.71 11.44
CA ASN A 249 21.05 8.39 10.04
C ASN A 249 22.33 8.26 9.20
N LEU A 250 23.36 9.06 9.48
CA LEU A 250 24.66 8.96 8.83
C LEU A 250 25.44 7.74 9.35
N GLU A 251 25.39 7.47 10.65
CA GLU A 251 26.02 6.29 11.27
C GLU A 251 25.46 4.97 10.71
N GLN A 252 24.14 4.85 10.55
CA GLN A 252 23.50 3.67 9.95
C GLN A 252 23.97 3.37 8.52
N ARG A 253 24.51 4.38 7.83
CA ARG A 253 25.06 4.27 6.47
C ARG A 253 26.58 4.05 6.46
N GLY A 254 27.18 3.85 7.62
CA GLY A 254 28.62 3.65 7.79
C GLY A 254 29.44 4.94 7.67
N ILE A 255 28.82 6.11 7.86
CA ILE A 255 29.49 7.41 7.81
C ILE A 255 29.72 7.89 9.24
N GLN A 256 30.99 8.09 9.61
CA GLN A 256 31.38 8.61 10.91
C GLN A 256 31.80 10.08 10.81
N LEU A 257 31.48 10.88 11.84
CA LEU A 257 31.77 12.31 11.90
C LEU A 257 32.72 12.64 13.07
N PRO A 258 34.00 12.20 13.03
CA PRO A 258 34.93 12.38 14.14
C PRO A 258 35.26 13.84 14.46
N GLY A 259 35.01 14.78 13.53
CA GLY A 259 35.23 16.21 13.72
C GLY A 259 34.07 16.94 14.40
N LEU A 260 32.93 16.27 14.62
CA LEU A 260 31.71 16.88 15.15
C LEU A 260 31.87 17.59 16.51
N PRO A 261 32.68 17.11 17.47
CA PRO A 261 32.90 17.82 18.72
C PRO A 261 33.43 19.25 18.53
N ALA A 262 34.16 19.52 17.44
CA ALA A 262 34.72 20.84 17.14
C ALA A 262 33.71 21.82 16.51
N CYS A 263 32.49 21.38 16.21
CA CYS A 263 31.41 22.21 15.69
C CYS A 263 30.08 21.99 16.43
N SER A 264 30.15 21.66 17.72
CA SER A 264 28.96 21.38 18.53
C SER A 264 27.99 22.57 18.63
N ASP A 265 28.50 23.80 18.58
CA ASP A 265 27.74 25.04 18.44
C ASP A 265 28.53 26.12 17.66
N ILE A 266 27.91 27.27 17.43
CA ILE A 266 28.47 28.39 16.66
C ILE A 266 29.76 28.92 17.30
N GLU A 267 29.82 29.00 18.63
CA GLU A 267 30.99 29.53 19.32
C GLU A 267 32.15 28.52 19.28
N THR A 268 31.88 27.24 19.48
CA THR A 268 32.88 26.17 19.35
C THR A 268 33.49 26.14 17.95
N GLN A 269 32.65 26.29 16.92
CA GLN A 269 33.12 26.38 15.54
C GLN A 269 33.97 27.64 15.30
N LYS A 270 33.61 28.77 15.92
CA LYS A 270 34.40 30.00 15.85
C LYS A 270 35.76 29.85 16.54
N GLU A 271 35.75 29.29 17.75
CA GLU A 271 36.95 29.00 18.54
C GLU A 271 37.89 28.03 17.83
N ARG A 272 37.37 27.04 17.09
CA ARG A 272 38.16 26.13 16.26
C ARG A 272 39.10 26.87 15.31
N PHE A 273 38.66 27.96 14.69
CA PHE A 273 39.50 28.75 13.79
C PHE A 273 40.41 29.71 14.57
N LEU A 274 39.88 30.43 15.56
CA LEU A 274 40.66 31.38 16.37
C LEU A 274 41.85 30.71 17.07
N ASN A 275 41.63 29.53 17.64
CA ASN A 275 42.67 28.75 18.33
C ASN A 275 43.75 28.22 17.37
N ASN A 276 43.48 28.20 16.06
CA ASN A 276 44.38 27.68 15.04
C ASN A 276 44.91 28.77 14.10
N GLY A 277 45.10 30.00 14.61
CA GLY A 277 45.85 31.05 13.91
C GLY A 277 45.04 31.98 13.01
N TRP A 278 43.71 31.85 13.00
CA TRP A 278 42.83 32.77 12.28
C TRP A 278 42.50 33.98 13.16
N LYS A 279 42.52 35.19 12.58
CA LYS A 279 42.45 36.45 13.36
C LYS A 279 41.04 37.02 13.49
N ASP A 280 40.24 36.88 12.44
CA ASP A 280 38.89 37.42 12.38
C ASP A 280 37.94 36.35 11.84
N VAL A 281 36.94 35.94 12.64
CA VAL A 281 36.08 34.80 12.34
C VAL A 281 34.63 35.14 12.60
N ALA A 282 33.79 34.97 11.57
CA ALA A 282 32.34 35.09 11.68
C ALA A 282 31.69 33.74 11.39
N VAL A 283 30.79 33.31 12.27
CA VAL A 283 30.01 32.08 12.09
C VAL A 283 28.54 32.42 12.23
N VAL A 284 27.73 32.01 11.25
CA VAL A 284 26.29 32.25 11.23
C VAL A 284 25.56 30.97 10.85
N ASP A 285 24.43 30.70 11.50
CA ASP A 285 23.54 29.61 11.09
C ASP A 285 22.90 29.90 9.73
N MET A 286 22.50 28.83 9.03
CA MET A 286 21.91 28.96 7.70
C MET A 286 20.54 29.65 7.72
N ASN A 287 19.84 29.69 8.85
CA ASN A 287 18.63 30.50 9.00
C ASN A 287 18.92 31.99 8.92
N THR A 288 20.00 32.43 9.54
CA THR A 288 20.47 33.81 9.48
C THR A 288 20.93 34.15 8.07
N VAL A 289 21.63 33.24 7.41
CA VAL A 289 22.02 33.36 5.98
C VAL A 289 20.77 33.53 5.11
N TYR A 290 19.79 32.64 5.25
CA TYR A 290 18.55 32.66 4.48
C TYR A 290 17.78 33.99 4.62
N LYS A 291 17.77 34.57 5.83
CA LYS A 291 17.01 35.80 6.14
C LYS A 291 17.74 37.09 5.87
N LYS A 292 19.08 37.09 5.94
CA LYS A 292 19.87 38.34 5.99
C LYS A 292 20.96 38.42 4.93
N LEU A 293 21.46 37.29 4.43
CA LEU A 293 22.53 37.25 3.43
C LEU A 293 21.97 37.08 2.02
N LEU A 294 20.96 36.21 1.84
CA LEU A 294 20.36 35.95 0.54
C LEU A 294 19.41 37.08 0.12
N GLN A 295 19.36 37.34 -1.19
CA GLN A 295 18.45 38.32 -1.80
C GLN A 295 17.00 37.88 -1.60
N GLN A 296 16.18 38.76 -1.02
CA GLN A 296 14.83 38.41 -0.55
C GLN A 296 13.81 38.19 -1.67
N ASP A 297 14.00 38.86 -2.81
CA ASP A 297 13.26 38.61 -4.05
C ASP A 297 13.54 37.20 -4.59
N GLU A 298 14.80 36.76 -4.51
CA GLU A 298 15.18 35.40 -4.91
C GLU A 298 14.66 34.35 -3.92
N VAL A 299 14.73 34.58 -2.61
CA VAL A 299 14.08 33.74 -1.59
C VAL A 299 12.59 33.57 -1.90
N THR A 300 11.90 34.68 -2.17
CA THR A 300 10.47 34.67 -2.53
C THR A 300 10.21 33.93 -3.85
N ARG A 301 11.13 33.99 -4.82
CA ARG A 301 11.02 33.23 -6.08
C ARG A 301 11.10 31.73 -5.81
N ILE A 302 12.04 31.31 -4.97
CA ILE A 302 12.25 29.89 -4.62
C ILE A 302 11.08 29.32 -3.84
N GLU A 303 10.57 30.05 -2.84
CA GLU A 303 9.39 29.65 -2.05
C GLU A 303 8.11 29.51 -2.92
N LYS A 304 8.11 30.03 -4.15
CA LYS A 304 7.00 29.89 -5.11
C LYS A 304 7.14 28.71 -6.07
N ILE A 305 8.31 28.08 -6.17
CA ILE A 305 8.53 26.95 -7.10
C ILE A 305 7.70 25.74 -6.64
N GLU A 306 7.78 25.42 -5.35
CA GLU A 306 7.00 24.37 -4.72
C GLU A 306 6.42 24.90 -3.41
N HIS A 307 5.15 24.59 -3.13
CA HIS A 307 4.52 24.96 -1.87
C HIS A 307 5.10 24.12 -0.73
N LEU A 308 5.92 24.75 0.13
CA LEU A 308 6.43 24.11 1.34
C LEU A 308 5.43 24.29 2.49
N ASP A 309 4.83 23.19 2.94
CA ASP A 309 3.94 23.12 4.09
C ASP A 309 4.70 22.97 5.42
N GLU A 310 5.92 22.42 5.41
CA GLU A 310 6.78 22.21 6.58
C GLU A 310 7.91 23.25 6.75
N MET A 311 7.55 24.54 6.89
CA MET A 311 8.54 25.61 7.10
C MET A 311 9.37 25.42 8.39
N GLU A 312 8.80 24.78 9.41
CA GLU A 312 9.50 24.40 10.63
C GLU A 312 10.60 23.37 10.37
N LEU A 313 10.37 22.40 9.49
CA LEU A 313 11.37 21.38 9.13
C LEU A 313 12.53 22.01 8.37
N LEU A 314 12.25 22.87 7.37
CA LEU A 314 13.28 23.65 6.69
C LEU A 314 14.07 24.51 7.69
N ARG A 315 13.39 25.16 8.63
CA ARG A 315 14.05 25.95 9.68
C ARG A 315 14.93 25.09 10.57
N GLN A 316 14.47 23.92 10.99
CA GLN A 316 15.28 22.98 11.77
C GLN A 316 16.51 22.51 10.98
N LEU A 317 16.33 22.15 9.71
CA LEU A 317 17.42 21.79 8.81
C LEU A 317 18.47 22.92 8.72
N LEU A 318 18.04 24.16 8.49
CA LEU A 318 18.92 25.33 8.40
C LEU A 318 19.55 25.72 9.76
N ASP A 319 18.93 25.41 10.89
CA ASP A 319 19.50 25.66 12.22
C ASP A 319 20.68 24.73 12.55
N HIS A 320 20.77 23.59 11.83
CA HIS A 320 21.79 22.55 12.01
C HIS A 320 22.95 22.64 11.03
N TYR A 321 22.99 23.69 10.22
CA TYR A 321 24.14 24.02 9.38
C TYR A 321 24.55 25.47 9.60
N CYS A 322 25.83 25.75 9.44
CA CYS A 322 26.38 27.09 9.53
C CYS A 322 27.34 27.39 8.38
N ILE A 323 27.56 28.68 8.14
CA ILE A 323 28.67 29.19 7.35
C ILE A 323 29.64 29.87 8.31
N CYS A 324 30.88 29.42 8.31
CA CYS A 324 32.02 30.07 8.93
C CYS A 324 32.86 30.76 7.85
N TYR A 325 33.17 32.04 8.06
CA TYR A 325 34.05 32.84 7.23
C TYR A 325 35.19 33.37 8.10
N ALA A 326 36.33 32.69 8.02
CA ALA A 326 37.52 32.99 8.79
C ALA A 326 38.55 33.72 7.93
N VAL A 327 39.21 34.72 8.50
CA VAL A 327 40.21 35.54 7.82
C VAL A 327 41.49 35.54 8.65
N ASN A 328 42.60 35.20 8.00
CA ASN A 328 43.93 35.49 8.48
C ASN A 328 44.63 36.36 7.43
N ASP A 329 44.59 37.67 7.63
CA ASP A 329 45.19 38.63 6.73
C ASP A 329 46.26 39.42 7.47
N LYS A 330 47.50 39.33 7.00
CA LYS A 330 48.59 40.16 7.54
C LYS A 330 48.46 41.63 7.10
N SER A 331 47.68 41.91 6.04
CA SER A 331 47.51 43.26 5.49
C SER A 331 46.30 44.03 6.04
N GLU A 332 45.46 43.40 6.86
CA GLU A 332 44.21 43.94 7.45
C GLU A 332 43.19 44.51 6.42
N LYS A 333 43.29 44.12 5.15
CA LYS A 333 42.36 44.50 4.08
C LYS A 333 41.07 43.69 4.12
N PHE A 334 41.11 42.45 4.60
CA PHE A 334 39.95 41.56 4.70
C PHE A 334 39.33 41.60 6.10
N THR A 335 38.00 41.51 6.15
CA THR A 335 37.23 41.41 7.40
C THR A 335 36.22 40.28 7.25
N SER A 336 35.85 39.66 8.37
CA SER A 336 34.92 38.53 8.43
C SER A 336 33.43 38.95 8.31
N ARG A 337 33.13 40.24 8.08
CA ARG A 337 31.76 40.76 8.10
C ARG A 337 30.88 40.12 7.04
N LEU A 338 29.89 39.34 7.48
CA LEU A 338 28.94 38.66 6.60
C LEU A 338 27.71 39.51 6.22
N VAL A 339 27.36 40.57 6.96
CA VAL A 339 26.15 41.40 6.71
C VAL A 339 26.51 42.89 6.74
N ASP A 340 26.03 43.68 5.76
CA ASP A 340 26.25 45.13 5.70
C ASP A 340 25.35 45.90 6.68
N SER A 341 25.92 46.92 7.35
CA SER A 341 25.29 47.61 8.49
C SER A 341 25.06 49.09 8.18
N ASP A 342 24.02 49.41 7.39
CA ASP A 342 23.59 50.80 7.16
C ASP A 342 22.07 51.02 7.11
N GLN A 343 21.26 50.08 7.62
CA GLN A 343 19.79 50.24 7.72
C GLN A 343 19.24 50.39 9.16
N ALA A 344 20.10 50.63 10.15
CA ALA A 344 19.73 50.41 11.56
C ALA A 344 19.14 51.61 12.32
N SER A 345 19.33 52.87 11.93
CA SER A 345 18.96 54.01 12.81
C SER A 345 17.55 54.60 12.57
N GLU A 346 17.08 54.74 11.33
CA GLU A 346 15.68 55.19 11.05
C GLU A 346 14.65 54.11 11.38
N GLN A 347 15.07 52.84 11.33
CA GLN A 347 14.23 51.72 11.69
C GLN A 347 14.01 51.61 13.20
N GLN A 348 14.83 52.19 14.07
CA GLN A 348 14.75 51.92 15.52
C GLN A 348 13.52 52.54 16.20
N GLU A 349 13.10 53.74 15.79
CA GLU A 349 11.90 54.41 16.31
C GLU A 349 10.61 53.85 15.69
N HIS A 350 10.67 53.52 14.38
CA HIS A 350 9.61 52.78 13.71
C HIS A 350 9.51 51.32 14.23
N LEU A 351 10.62 50.71 14.63
CA LEU A 351 10.68 49.39 15.28
C LEU A 351 10.12 49.45 16.68
N ALA A 352 10.29 50.53 17.46
CA ALA A 352 9.72 50.59 18.80
C ALA A 352 8.18 50.61 18.74
N LYS A 353 7.59 51.43 17.84
CA LYS A 353 6.14 51.44 17.59
C LYS A 353 5.65 50.16 16.91
N LYS A 354 6.40 49.61 15.96
CA LYS A 354 6.10 48.31 15.34
C LYS A 354 6.22 47.16 16.35
N ARG A 355 7.20 47.19 17.26
CA ARG A 355 7.38 46.23 18.36
C ARG A 355 6.23 46.32 19.35
N ALA A 356 5.78 47.52 19.70
CA ALA A 356 4.60 47.69 20.55
C ALA A 356 3.34 47.08 19.90
N TRP A 357 3.16 47.28 18.60
CA TRP A 357 2.07 46.66 17.83
C TRP A 357 2.25 45.15 17.62
N ASP A 358 3.47 44.67 17.40
CA ASP A 358 3.77 43.25 17.25
C ASP A 358 3.60 42.51 18.57
N VAL A 359 4.00 43.09 19.70
CA VAL A 359 3.73 42.56 21.04
C VAL A 359 2.23 42.56 21.33
N ALA A 360 1.52 43.65 21.01
CA ALA A 360 0.07 43.74 21.21
C ALA A 360 -0.71 42.74 20.35
N MET A 361 -0.31 42.54 19.09
CA MET A 361 -0.97 41.63 18.15
C MET A 361 -0.47 40.19 18.23
N ALA A 362 0.66 39.90 18.90
CA ALA A 362 1.23 38.55 18.96
C ALA A 362 0.22 37.47 19.42
N PRO A 363 -0.61 37.70 20.45
CA PRO A 363 -1.63 36.74 20.84
C PRO A 363 -2.68 36.52 19.72
N ALA A 364 -3.13 37.61 19.08
CA ALA A 364 -4.10 37.54 17.99
C ALA A 364 -3.54 36.88 16.72
N LYS A 365 -2.27 37.15 16.37
CA LYS A 365 -1.55 36.52 15.25
C LYS A 365 -1.30 35.03 15.49
N SER A 366 -1.24 34.59 16.76
CA SER A 366 -1.11 33.18 17.09
C SER A 366 -2.44 32.41 16.99
N LEU A 367 -3.59 33.08 16.97
CA LEU A 367 -4.91 32.43 16.91
C LEU A 367 -5.12 31.53 15.69
N PRO A 368 -4.77 31.93 14.45
CA PRO A 368 -4.92 31.06 13.28
C PRO A 368 -4.04 29.81 13.37
N MET A 369 -2.79 29.95 13.82
CA MET A 369 -1.89 28.81 14.01
C MET A 369 -2.37 27.91 15.14
N ASN A 370 -2.86 28.49 16.24
CA ASN A 370 -3.48 27.75 17.33
C ASN A 370 -4.76 27.03 16.88
N MET A 371 -5.59 27.66 16.05
CA MET A 371 -6.76 27.04 15.42
C MET A 371 -6.35 25.90 14.49
N PHE A 372 -5.28 26.07 13.72
CA PHE A 372 -4.75 25.07 12.81
C PHE A 372 -4.13 23.89 13.56
N MET A 373 -3.30 24.14 14.57
CA MET A 373 -2.78 23.10 15.47
C MET A 373 -3.91 22.38 16.22
N MET A 374 -4.96 23.10 16.60
CA MET A 374 -6.17 22.50 17.15
C MET A 374 -6.94 21.65 16.15
N TYR A 375 -6.99 22.06 14.89
CA TYR A 375 -7.58 21.27 13.81
C TYR A 375 -6.76 20.00 13.56
N MET A 376 -5.43 20.12 13.46
CA MET A 376 -4.46 19.06 13.24
C MET A 376 -4.36 18.06 14.39
N ALA A 377 -4.41 18.53 15.63
CA ALA A 377 -4.42 17.68 16.81
C ALA A 377 -5.66 16.76 16.86
N GLY A 378 -6.67 17.01 16.02
CA GLY A 378 -7.90 16.22 15.97
C GLY A 378 -8.65 16.24 17.31
N ARG A 379 -9.61 15.35 17.50
CA ARG A 379 -10.33 15.23 18.79
C ARG A 379 -9.70 14.21 19.74
N SER A 380 -8.48 13.75 19.45
CA SER A 380 -7.83 12.69 20.22
C SER A 380 -7.31 13.21 21.57
N VAL A 381 -7.56 12.45 22.64
CA VAL A 381 -7.03 12.71 23.98
C VAL A 381 -5.73 11.94 24.12
N SER A 382 -4.65 12.48 23.56
CA SER A 382 -3.29 12.00 23.80
C SER A 382 -2.49 13.03 24.59
N ILE A 383 -1.33 12.62 25.11
CA ILE A 383 -0.52 13.49 25.98
C ILE A 383 -0.14 14.81 25.31
N PHE A 384 0.03 14.79 23.98
CA PHE A 384 0.45 15.94 23.20
C PHE A 384 -0.67 17.01 23.05
N PRO A 385 -1.90 16.69 22.59
CA PRO A 385 -3.05 17.59 22.66
C PRO A 385 -3.37 18.11 24.07
N ILE A 386 -3.28 17.27 25.12
CA ILE A 386 -3.52 17.70 26.52
C ILE A 386 -2.48 18.73 26.95
N MET A 387 -1.20 18.45 26.72
CA MET A 387 -0.11 19.39 27.01
C MET A 387 -0.26 20.68 26.21
N MET A 388 -0.62 20.59 24.94
CA MET A 388 -0.85 21.74 24.06
C MET A 388 -1.98 22.62 24.59
N VAL A 389 -3.13 22.04 24.93
CA VAL A 389 -4.27 22.75 25.50
C VAL A 389 -3.94 23.36 26.86
N GLY A 390 -3.24 22.61 27.73
CA GLY A 390 -2.77 23.11 29.01
C GLY A 390 -1.84 24.31 28.86
N MET A 391 -0.91 24.27 27.89
CA MET A 391 -0.06 25.41 27.54
C MET A 391 -0.86 26.58 26.94
N MET A 392 -1.87 26.31 26.13
CA MET A 392 -2.74 27.33 25.51
C MET A 392 -3.72 27.97 26.50
N LEU A 393 -4.00 27.35 27.64
CA LEU A 393 -4.70 27.99 28.76
C LEU A 393 -3.72 28.75 29.65
N TRP A 394 -2.60 28.12 30.02
CA TRP A 394 -1.66 28.66 31.00
C TRP A 394 -0.87 29.86 30.48
N ARG A 395 -0.37 29.83 29.24
CA ARG A 395 0.45 30.92 28.69
C ARG A 395 -0.35 32.22 28.54
N PRO A 396 -1.56 32.23 27.95
CA PRO A 396 -2.38 33.44 27.89
C PRO A 396 -2.87 33.91 29.26
N ALA A 397 -3.22 33.00 30.18
CA ALA A 397 -3.61 33.38 31.55
C ALA A 397 -2.46 34.06 32.29
N LYS A 398 -1.24 33.52 32.19
CA LYS A 398 -0.04 34.15 32.75
C LYS A 398 0.24 35.51 32.11
N ALA A 399 0.06 35.64 30.79
CA ALA A 399 0.22 36.90 30.07
C ALA A 399 -0.81 37.96 30.51
N LEU A 400 -2.06 37.56 30.81
CA LEU A 400 -3.09 38.46 31.35
C LEU A 400 -2.79 38.92 32.78
N ILE A 401 -2.18 38.07 33.61
CA ILE A 401 -1.73 38.44 34.95
C ILE A 401 -0.52 39.39 34.89
N SER A 402 0.34 39.25 33.88
CA SER A 402 1.57 40.03 33.74
C SER A 402 1.49 41.21 32.76
N VAL A 403 0.31 41.65 32.29
CA VAL A 403 0.17 42.68 31.24
C VAL A 403 0.99 43.93 31.54
N ASN A 404 0.91 44.46 32.76
CA ASN A 404 1.65 45.66 33.14
C ASN A 404 3.16 45.43 33.12
N ALA A 405 3.64 44.24 33.51
CA ALA A 405 5.06 43.90 33.46
C ALA A 405 5.57 43.71 32.02
N THR A 406 4.72 43.18 31.12
CA THR A 406 5.05 42.95 29.71
C THR A 406 5.20 44.25 28.92
N PHE A 407 4.42 45.28 29.24
CA PHE A 407 4.47 46.58 28.56
C PHE A 407 5.36 47.64 29.24
N LYS A 408 5.75 47.44 30.50
CA LYS A 408 6.62 48.37 31.25
C LYS A 408 7.92 48.76 30.52
N PRO A 409 8.69 47.84 29.91
CA PRO A 409 9.91 48.19 29.18
C PRO A 409 9.65 49.02 27.90
N LEU A 410 8.43 48.99 27.37
CA LEU A 410 8.02 49.73 26.18
C LEU A 410 7.51 51.13 26.54
N GLU A 411 6.87 51.28 27.71
CA GLU A 411 6.48 52.57 28.29
C GLU A 411 7.71 53.43 28.63
N ASP A 412 8.79 52.81 29.12
CA ASP A 412 10.08 53.47 29.41
C ASP A 412 10.81 53.96 28.14
N GLN A 413 10.40 53.53 26.94
CA GLN A 413 10.96 53.91 25.64
C GLN A 413 10.19 55.04 24.93
N ASN A 414 9.45 55.86 25.68
CA ASN A 414 8.79 57.09 25.21
C ASN A 414 7.70 56.88 24.13
N THR A 415 7.01 55.72 24.13
CA THR A 415 6.02 55.34 23.10
C THR A 415 4.60 55.94 23.29
N GLY A 416 4.38 56.82 24.27
CA GLY A 416 3.08 57.47 24.50
C GLY A 416 2.05 56.57 25.20
N ASN A 417 0.77 56.97 25.17
CA ASN A 417 -0.29 56.30 25.93
C ASN A 417 -0.68 54.93 25.32
N MET A 418 -0.26 53.83 25.93
CA MET A 418 -0.38 52.46 25.39
C MET A 418 -1.70 51.74 25.73
N ILE A 419 -2.75 52.46 26.13
CA ILE A 419 -4.04 51.86 26.55
C ILE A 419 -4.64 50.98 25.46
N ILE A 420 -4.61 51.41 24.19
CA ILE A 420 -5.16 50.65 23.06
C ILE A 420 -4.36 49.35 22.83
N HIS A 421 -3.03 49.41 22.92
CA HIS A 421 -2.15 48.24 22.77
C HIS A 421 -2.40 47.19 23.86
N LYS A 422 -2.56 47.62 25.11
CA LYS A 422 -2.90 46.73 26.23
C LYS A 422 -4.28 46.10 26.04
N LEU A 423 -5.27 46.86 25.56
CA LEU A 423 -6.62 46.35 25.25
C LEU A 423 -6.59 45.26 24.17
N ILE A 424 -5.87 45.48 23.07
CA ILE A 424 -5.73 44.51 21.98
C ILE A 424 -4.99 43.25 22.45
N PHE A 425 -3.94 43.41 23.26
CA PHE A 425 -3.22 42.30 23.86
C PHE A 425 -4.12 41.46 24.78
N ILE A 426 -4.96 42.10 25.59
CA ILE A 426 -5.92 41.43 26.48
C ILE A 426 -6.96 40.68 25.65
N LEU A 427 -7.57 41.32 24.64
CA LEU A 427 -8.57 40.70 23.77
C LEU A 427 -8.00 39.50 22.99
N GLY A 428 -6.77 39.60 22.48
CA GLY A 428 -6.12 38.49 21.79
C GLY A 428 -5.84 37.30 22.69
N ASN A 429 -5.40 37.53 23.94
CA ASN A 429 -5.20 36.46 24.91
C ASN A 429 -6.52 35.86 25.42
N LEU A 430 -7.57 36.69 25.61
CA LEU A 430 -8.92 36.19 25.92
C LEU A 430 -9.49 35.35 24.77
N GLY A 431 -9.25 35.75 23.52
CA GLY A 431 -9.56 34.95 22.35
C GLY A 431 -8.81 33.62 22.34
N ALA A 432 -7.53 33.60 22.74
CA ALA A 432 -6.74 32.37 22.82
C ALA A 432 -7.23 31.45 23.95
N ILE A 433 -7.65 31.99 25.08
CA ILE A 433 -8.29 31.24 26.17
C ILE A 433 -9.65 30.70 25.72
N ALA A 434 -10.49 31.52 25.08
CA ALA A 434 -11.77 31.08 24.55
C ALA A 434 -11.59 29.96 23.50
N LEU A 435 -10.56 30.08 22.67
CA LEU A 435 -10.19 29.06 21.70
C LEU A 435 -9.65 27.79 22.38
N ALA A 436 -8.84 27.91 23.43
CA ALA A 436 -8.38 26.77 24.22
C ALA A 436 -9.54 26.10 24.96
N ILE A 437 -10.47 26.86 25.55
CA ILE A 437 -11.71 26.34 26.16
C ILE A 437 -12.56 25.63 25.11
N TYR A 438 -12.70 26.21 23.92
CA TYR A 438 -13.34 25.57 22.78
C TYR A 438 -12.60 24.27 22.40
N LYS A 439 -11.26 24.24 22.47
CA LYS A 439 -10.49 23.01 22.26
C LYS A 439 -10.80 21.96 23.30
N VAL A 440 -10.72 22.31 24.58
CA VAL A 440 -11.04 21.41 25.71
C VAL A 440 -12.46 20.86 25.53
N HIS A 441 -13.40 21.71 25.10
CA HIS A 441 -14.77 21.33 24.77
C HIS A 441 -14.84 20.35 23.58
N THR A 442 -14.17 20.65 22.46
CA THR A 442 -14.13 19.75 21.26
C THR A 442 -13.34 18.46 21.49
N MET A 443 -12.44 18.44 22.47
CA MET A 443 -11.70 17.24 22.92
C MET A 443 -12.51 16.42 23.94
N GLY A 444 -13.70 16.86 24.35
CA GLY A 444 -14.54 16.14 25.32
C GLY A 444 -14.01 16.18 26.75
N LEU A 445 -13.08 17.10 27.07
CA LEU A 445 -12.46 17.23 28.40
C LEU A 445 -13.22 18.19 29.33
N LEU A 446 -14.16 18.97 28.81
CA LEU A 446 -15.14 19.69 29.62
C LEU A 446 -16.38 18.81 29.80
N PRO A 447 -16.99 18.81 31.00
CA PRO A 447 -18.24 18.12 31.23
C PRO A 447 -19.35 18.72 30.37
N ASN A 448 -19.63 18.09 29.24
CA ASN A 448 -20.59 18.57 28.25
C ASN A 448 -21.93 17.84 28.38
N THR A 449 -21.92 16.73 29.13
CA THR A 449 -23.07 15.89 29.40
C THR A 449 -23.20 15.64 30.91
N PRO A 450 -24.41 15.47 31.48
CA PRO A 450 -24.61 15.22 32.93
C PRO A 450 -23.78 14.04 33.46
N SER A 451 -23.64 13.04 32.60
CA SER A 451 -22.55 12.08 32.40
C SER A 451 -21.16 12.36 33.00
N ASP A 452 -20.50 13.42 32.56
CA ASP A 452 -19.05 13.60 32.73
C ASP A 452 -18.72 14.02 34.17
N TRP A 453 -19.73 14.53 34.88
CA TRP A 453 -19.63 14.89 36.30
C TRP A 453 -19.58 13.67 37.23
N LEU A 454 -19.84 12.47 36.72
CA LEU A 454 -19.97 11.24 37.51
C LEU A 454 -18.63 10.57 37.77
N GLU A 455 -17.61 10.89 36.98
CA GLU A 455 -16.22 10.51 37.24
C GLU A 455 -15.68 11.11 38.53
N PHE A 456 -16.24 12.21 39.04
CA PHE A 456 -15.78 12.80 40.31
C PHE A 456 -16.42 12.15 41.55
N ILE A 457 -17.29 11.16 41.35
CA ILE A 457 -18.00 10.45 42.42
C ILE A 457 -17.25 9.15 42.78
N PRO A 458 -17.18 8.71 44.05
CA PRO A 458 -16.47 7.50 44.46
C PRO A 458 -16.94 6.21 43.74
N GLN A 459 -16.01 5.28 43.50
CA GLN A 459 -16.17 4.09 42.65
C GLN A 459 -17.40 3.22 42.98
N ALA A 460 -17.78 3.12 44.27
CA ALA A 460 -18.97 2.38 44.70
C ALA A 460 -20.29 3.03 44.22
N GLN A 461 -20.33 4.35 44.08
CA GLN A 461 -21.47 5.09 43.49
C GLN A 461 -21.36 5.19 41.95
N ARG A 462 -20.17 5.05 41.36
CA ARG A 462 -19.99 4.96 39.89
C ARG A 462 -20.62 3.72 39.28
N VAL A 463 -20.70 2.60 40.00
CA VAL A 463 -21.42 1.40 39.52
C VAL A 463 -22.93 1.67 39.46
N GLN A 464 -23.48 2.41 40.42
CA GLN A 464 -24.88 2.89 40.36
C GLN A 464 -25.09 3.98 39.30
N TYR A 465 -24.06 4.78 39.00
CA TYR A 465 -24.13 5.85 38.02
C TYR A 465 -23.87 5.39 36.57
N SER A 466 -22.96 4.45 36.31
CA SER A 466 -22.73 3.86 34.97
C SER A 466 -23.94 3.08 34.47
N ILE A 467 -24.69 2.45 35.40
CA ILE A 467 -26.03 1.88 35.14
C ILE A 467 -27.05 2.99 34.77
N LYS A 468 -26.88 4.23 35.27
CA LYS A 468 -27.70 5.40 34.89
C LYS A 468 -27.22 6.13 33.64
N MET A 469 -25.96 5.96 33.23
CA MET A 469 -25.27 6.81 32.23
C MET A 469 -25.03 6.13 30.88
N ARG A 470 -24.99 4.78 30.86
CA ARG A 470 -25.17 4.00 29.62
C ARG A 470 -26.45 4.37 28.86
N ALA A 471 -27.39 5.02 29.53
CA ALA A 471 -28.59 5.61 28.93
C ALA A 471 -28.41 6.96 28.20
N SER A 472 -27.20 7.59 28.15
CA SER A 472 -27.09 9.02 27.79
C SER A 472 -26.09 9.44 26.70
N THR A 473 -25.20 8.59 26.15
CA THR A 473 -24.38 8.94 24.97
C THR A 473 -24.92 8.36 23.65
N THR A 474 -26.07 7.70 23.71
CA THR A 474 -26.81 7.13 22.59
C THR A 474 -27.99 8.01 22.20
N ALA A 475 -27.74 9.24 21.77
CA ALA A 475 -28.68 9.87 20.86
C ALA A 475 -28.14 9.66 19.44
N PRO A 476 -28.68 8.69 18.67
CA PRO A 476 -28.58 8.78 17.22
C PRO A 476 -29.06 10.18 16.83
N LEU A 477 -28.61 10.70 15.69
CA LEU A 477 -29.58 11.45 14.92
C LEU A 477 -30.68 10.44 14.59
N ILE A 478 -31.66 10.28 15.50
CA ILE A 478 -32.87 9.47 15.32
C ILE A 478 -33.65 10.22 14.23
N LYS A 479 -33.17 10.04 13.02
CA LYS A 479 -33.73 10.56 11.81
C LYS A 479 -34.37 9.36 11.18
N LYS A 480 -35.66 9.51 10.90
CA LYS A 480 -36.35 8.62 9.99
C LYS A 480 -35.51 8.50 8.71
N ILE A 481 -35.08 7.30 8.39
CA ILE A 481 -34.30 7.03 7.18
C ILE A 481 -35.31 6.84 6.07
N ASN A 482 -35.54 7.88 5.27
CA ASN A 482 -36.37 7.77 4.07
C ASN A 482 -35.53 7.41 2.85
N ARG A 483 -34.22 7.69 2.90
CA ARG A 483 -33.27 7.42 1.83
C ARG A 483 -31.94 6.91 2.39
N VAL A 484 -31.46 5.81 1.84
CA VAL A 484 -30.19 5.18 2.23
C VAL A 484 -29.23 5.10 1.04
N LEU A 485 -28.01 5.60 1.23
CA LEU A 485 -26.92 5.35 0.27
C LEU A 485 -26.26 4.01 0.60
N ILE A 486 -26.06 3.20 -0.42
CA ILE A 486 -25.43 1.89 -0.27
C ILE A 486 -24.01 2.02 -0.79
N ALA A 487 -23.04 2.07 0.13
CA ALA A 487 -21.62 2.28 -0.17
C ALA A 487 -20.95 0.96 -0.58
N ASN A 488 -21.57 0.23 -1.50
CA ASN A 488 -21.14 -1.09 -1.96
C ASN A 488 -21.69 -1.39 -3.37
N ARG A 489 -21.34 -2.55 -3.91
CA ARG A 489 -21.70 -3.02 -5.26
C ARG A 489 -22.19 -4.47 -5.25
N GLY A 490 -22.53 -4.98 -6.43
CA GLY A 490 -22.83 -6.41 -6.64
C GLY A 490 -24.06 -6.88 -5.88
N GLU A 491 -24.04 -8.15 -5.44
CA GLU A 491 -25.21 -8.80 -4.82
C GLU A 491 -25.64 -8.10 -3.52
N ILE A 492 -24.69 -7.69 -2.68
CA ILE A 492 -25.01 -7.08 -1.38
C ILE A 492 -25.73 -5.74 -1.53
N ALA A 493 -25.39 -4.99 -2.58
CA ALA A 493 -26.10 -3.75 -2.86
C ALA A 493 -27.58 -4.03 -3.14
N ILE A 494 -27.87 -5.07 -3.94
CA ILE A 494 -29.23 -5.50 -4.24
C ILE A 494 -29.92 -6.09 -3.01
N ARG A 495 -29.23 -6.90 -2.21
CA ARG A 495 -29.74 -7.46 -0.95
C ARG A 495 -30.24 -6.34 -0.02
N VAL A 496 -29.49 -5.25 0.10
CA VAL A 496 -29.88 -4.09 0.91
C VAL A 496 -31.02 -3.32 0.26
N MET A 497 -30.98 -3.08 -1.06
CA MET A 497 -32.05 -2.41 -1.82
C MET A 497 -33.40 -3.14 -1.67
N LYS A 498 -33.40 -4.47 -1.75
CA LYS A 498 -34.61 -5.29 -1.61
C LYS A 498 -35.30 -5.05 -0.27
N THR A 499 -34.55 -5.05 0.84
CA THR A 499 -35.11 -4.77 2.16
C THR A 499 -35.47 -3.30 2.35
N ALA A 500 -34.64 -2.36 1.88
CA ALA A 500 -34.97 -0.94 1.92
C ALA A 500 -36.30 -0.66 1.21
N ARG A 501 -36.51 -1.21 0.01
CA ARG A 501 -37.75 -1.10 -0.77
C ARG A 501 -38.95 -1.70 -0.04
N LYS A 502 -38.79 -2.89 0.58
CA LYS A 502 -39.84 -3.52 1.42
C LYS A 502 -40.26 -2.60 2.57
N MET A 503 -39.34 -1.83 3.12
CA MET A 503 -39.58 -0.86 4.19
C MET A 503 -40.04 0.52 3.70
N GLY A 504 -40.16 0.73 2.38
CA GLY A 504 -40.50 2.04 1.80
C GLY A 504 -39.38 3.08 1.88
N ILE A 505 -38.13 2.63 2.00
CA ILE A 505 -36.92 3.46 2.01
C ILE A 505 -36.33 3.51 0.60
N GLU A 506 -36.09 4.71 0.10
CA GLU A 506 -35.46 4.93 -1.21
C GLU A 506 -33.97 4.56 -1.17
N SER A 507 -33.52 3.87 -2.20
CA SER A 507 -32.17 3.34 -2.33
C SER A 507 -31.32 4.15 -3.31
N VAL A 508 -30.12 4.52 -2.85
CA VAL A 508 -29.13 5.22 -3.67
C VAL A 508 -27.88 4.35 -3.84
N ALA A 509 -27.60 3.95 -5.07
CA ALA A 509 -26.37 3.26 -5.44
C ALA A 509 -25.23 4.23 -5.76
N VAL A 510 -24.01 3.75 -5.61
CA VAL A 510 -22.80 4.40 -6.14
C VAL A 510 -22.06 3.43 -7.07
N PHE A 511 -21.48 3.92 -8.16
CA PHE A 511 -20.83 3.06 -9.15
C PHE A 511 -19.55 3.64 -9.74
N SER A 512 -18.61 2.75 -10.07
CA SER A 512 -17.40 3.06 -10.83
C SER A 512 -17.65 2.98 -12.35
N ASP A 513 -16.68 3.39 -13.17
CA ASP A 513 -16.81 3.33 -14.63
C ASP A 513 -17.21 1.95 -15.18
N VAL A 514 -16.65 0.87 -14.63
CA VAL A 514 -16.92 -0.51 -15.08
C VAL A 514 -18.27 -1.06 -14.58
N ASP A 515 -18.83 -0.46 -13.52
CA ASP A 515 -20.11 -0.88 -12.95
C ASP A 515 -21.31 -0.11 -13.53
N ARG A 516 -21.09 0.80 -14.49
CA ARG A 516 -22.14 1.67 -15.06
C ARG A 516 -23.40 0.92 -15.52
N ASN A 517 -23.23 -0.29 -16.03
CA ASN A 517 -24.31 -1.12 -16.54
C ASN A 517 -24.69 -2.28 -15.60
N ALA A 518 -24.12 -2.34 -14.39
CA ALA A 518 -24.34 -3.43 -13.46
C ALA A 518 -25.80 -3.49 -12.96
N LEU A 519 -26.25 -4.69 -12.60
CA LEU A 519 -27.64 -4.93 -12.15
C LEU A 519 -28.06 -4.02 -10.99
N PHE A 520 -27.19 -3.81 -10.00
CA PHE A 520 -27.51 -3.00 -8.83
C PHE A 520 -27.72 -1.51 -9.17
N VAL A 521 -27.02 -1.00 -10.19
CA VAL A 521 -27.20 0.38 -10.69
C VAL A 521 -28.55 0.54 -11.35
N LYS A 522 -28.95 -0.45 -12.17
CA LYS A 522 -30.27 -0.48 -12.83
C LYS A 522 -31.42 -0.67 -11.84
N THR A 523 -31.15 -1.29 -10.69
CA THR A 523 -32.16 -1.64 -9.68
C THR A 523 -32.43 -0.51 -8.68
N ALA A 524 -31.43 0.32 -8.40
CA ALA A 524 -31.53 1.40 -7.43
C ALA A 524 -32.47 2.52 -7.92
N ASP A 525 -33.09 3.24 -6.97
CA ASP A 525 -33.96 4.37 -7.30
C ASP A 525 -33.14 5.57 -7.82
N GLN A 526 -31.91 5.72 -7.32
CA GLN A 526 -30.91 6.66 -7.83
C GLN A 526 -29.52 6.01 -7.87
N ALA A 527 -28.67 6.46 -8.79
CA ALA A 527 -27.30 5.99 -8.88
C ALA A 527 -26.33 7.12 -9.24
N TYR A 528 -25.19 7.16 -8.56
CA TYR A 528 -24.18 8.21 -8.73
C TYR A 528 -22.81 7.64 -9.09
N HIS A 529 -22.16 8.26 -10.07
CA HIS A 529 -20.81 7.91 -10.47
C HIS A 529 -19.79 8.43 -9.46
N ILE A 530 -18.86 7.56 -9.04
CA ILE A 530 -17.84 7.87 -8.01
C ILE A 530 -16.40 7.75 -8.52
N GLY A 531 -16.19 7.50 -9.82
CA GLY A 531 -14.87 7.55 -10.45
C GLY A 531 -14.46 6.25 -11.15
N PRO A 532 -13.14 6.04 -11.35
CA PRO A 532 -12.62 4.96 -12.18
C PRO A 532 -12.71 3.59 -11.51
N ALA A 533 -12.41 2.55 -12.29
CA ALA A 533 -12.58 1.15 -11.91
C ALA A 533 -11.82 0.74 -10.62
N ALA A 534 -10.63 1.29 -10.40
CA ALA A 534 -9.83 0.97 -9.22
C ALA A 534 -10.56 1.38 -7.92
N ALA A 535 -10.81 0.42 -7.03
CA ALA A 535 -11.58 0.63 -5.80
C ALA A 535 -10.99 1.74 -4.91
N ALA A 536 -9.67 1.87 -4.84
CA ALA A 536 -8.97 2.93 -4.09
C ALA A 536 -9.40 4.35 -4.51
N GLN A 537 -9.80 4.52 -5.78
CA GLN A 537 -10.21 5.80 -6.36
C GLN A 537 -11.74 5.96 -6.47
N SER A 538 -12.50 4.89 -6.17
CA SER A 538 -13.97 4.82 -6.19
C SER A 538 -14.54 4.35 -4.83
N TYR A 539 -14.86 3.07 -4.66
CA TYR A 539 -15.58 2.55 -3.48
C TYR A 539 -14.85 2.72 -2.13
N LEU A 540 -13.53 2.88 -2.13
CA LEU A 540 -12.72 3.13 -0.92
C LEU A 540 -12.48 4.63 -0.69
N ASN A 541 -12.96 5.51 -1.57
CA ASN A 541 -12.79 6.95 -1.43
C ASN A 541 -13.87 7.53 -0.50
N VAL A 542 -13.51 7.63 0.79
CA VAL A 542 -14.40 8.13 1.86
C VAL A 542 -15.06 9.46 1.50
N ASP A 543 -14.28 10.45 1.06
CA ASP A 543 -14.80 11.80 0.80
C ASP A 543 -15.82 11.80 -0.33
N LYS A 544 -15.55 11.08 -1.44
CA LYS A 544 -16.52 10.95 -2.54
C LYS A 544 -17.82 10.29 -2.12
N ILE A 545 -17.76 9.25 -1.29
CA ILE A 545 -18.96 8.56 -0.81
C ILE A 545 -19.80 9.48 0.07
N ILE A 546 -19.18 10.20 1.01
CA ILE A 546 -19.86 11.16 1.88
C ILE A 546 -20.47 12.30 1.07
N ASP A 547 -19.70 12.91 0.15
CA ASP A 547 -20.19 13.98 -0.72
C ASP A 547 -21.38 13.52 -1.57
N THR A 548 -21.34 12.28 -2.06
CA THR A 548 -22.42 11.69 -2.84
C THR A 548 -23.65 11.43 -1.98
N ALA A 549 -23.48 10.93 -0.75
CA ALA A 549 -24.58 10.73 0.19
C ALA A 549 -25.30 12.05 0.52
N LEU A 550 -24.53 13.12 0.74
CA LEU A 550 -25.06 14.46 1.00
C LEU A 550 -25.76 15.03 -0.23
N LYS A 551 -25.16 14.93 -1.42
CA LYS A 551 -25.77 15.39 -2.69
C LYS A 551 -27.06 14.64 -3.02
N ALA A 552 -27.09 13.34 -2.75
CA ALA A 552 -28.26 12.51 -2.91
C ALA A 552 -29.30 12.71 -1.80
N GLY A 553 -29.02 13.54 -0.78
CA GLY A 553 -29.94 13.74 0.35
C GLY A 553 -30.24 12.48 1.16
N ALA A 554 -29.31 11.52 1.20
CA ALA A 554 -29.45 10.33 2.03
C ALA A 554 -29.37 10.70 3.52
N GLN A 555 -30.11 10.00 4.38
CA GLN A 555 -30.00 10.16 5.85
C GLN A 555 -29.08 9.12 6.46
N GLY A 556 -28.94 7.95 5.83
CA GLY A 556 -28.08 6.88 6.30
C GLY A 556 -27.21 6.32 5.18
N VAL A 557 -26.10 5.69 5.58
CA VAL A 557 -25.20 4.98 4.68
C VAL A 557 -25.08 3.53 5.16
N HIS A 558 -25.47 2.59 4.29
CA HIS A 558 -25.29 1.17 4.52
C HIS A 558 -24.00 0.71 3.83
N PRO A 559 -22.97 0.26 4.57
CA PRO A 559 -21.71 -0.11 3.98
C PRO A 559 -21.70 -1.51 3.37
N GLY A 560 -22.67 -2.36 3.72
CA GLY A 560 -22.67 -3.77 3.35
C GLY A 560 -21.54 -4.50 4.05
N TYR A 561 -20.72 -5.24 3.30
CA TYR A 561 -19.52 -5.91 3.79
C TYR A 561 -18.31 -5.62 2.90
N GLY A 562 -17.09 -5.78 3.42
CA GLY A 562 -15.88 -5.33 2.73
C GLY A 562 -15.87 -3.81 2.51
N PHE A 563 -14.97 -3.34 1.65
CA PHE A 563 -14.75 -1.91 1.38
C PHE A 563 -14.60 -1.05 2.66
N LEU A 564 -15.59 -0.20 2.96
CA LEU A 564 -15.57 0.75 4.07
C LEU A 564 -16.37 0.28 5.30
N SER A 565 -16.92 -0.94 5.30
CA SER A 565 -17.77 -1.46 6.39
C SER A 565 -17.08 -1.57 7.75
N GLU A 566 -15.77 -1.83 7.77
CA GLU A 566 -14.98 -1.97 9.00
C GLU A 566 -13.98 -0.82 9.15
N ASN A 567 -14.22 0.29 8.43
CA ASN A 567 -13.35 1.45 8.46
C ASN A 567 -13.85 2.47 9.50
N ALA A 568 -13.19 2.51 10.66
CA ALA A 568 -13.56 3.43 11.75
C ALA A 568 -13.58 4.91 11.31
N LYS A 569 -12.64 5.32 10.44
CA LYS A 569 -12.58 6.69 9.91
C LYS A 569 -13.80 6.99 9.04
N PHE A 570 -14.29 6.03 8.25
CA PHE A 570 -15.50 6.22 7.45
C PHE A 570 -16.75 6.39 8.33
N ALA A 571 -16.92 5.56 9.36
CA ALA A 571 -18.04 5.67 10.30
C ALA A 571 -18.01 7.01 11.06
N GLU A 572 -16.83 7.47 11.48
CA GLU A 572 -16.63 8.78 12.11
C GLU A 572 -17.01 9.93 11.16
N ARG A 573 -16.57 9.86 9.89
CA ARG A 573 -16.91 10.86 8.87
C ARG A 573 -18.40 10.87 8.52
N CYS A 574 -19.08 9.72 8.55
CA CYS A 574 -20.55 9.68 8.43
C CYS A 574 -21.21 10.49 9.56
N ALA A 575 -20.80 10.26 10.81
CA ALA A 575 -21.34 10.96 11.97
C ALA A 575 -21.08 12.48 11.90
N GLU A 576 -19.87 12.89 11.50
CA GLU A 576 -19.51 14.31 11.31
C GLU A 576 -20.33 14.98 10.21
N ALA A 577 -20.66 14.26 9.14
CA ALA A 577 -21.53 14.73 8.06
C ALA A 577 -23.03 14.67 8.42
N GLY A 578 -23.39 14.20 9.62
CA GLY A 578 -24.77 14.04 10.06
C GLY A 578 -25.53 12.91 9.37
N LEU A 579 -24.80 11.93 8.82
CA LEU A 579 -25.31 10.70 8.21
C LEU A 579 -25.29 9.56 9.24
N VAL A 580 -26.35 8.76 9.27
CA VAL A 580 -26.42 7.55 10.11
C VAL A 580 -25.59 6.45 9.46
N PHE A 581 -24.49 6.06 10.09
CA PHE A 581 -23.76 4.86 9.71
C PHE A 581 -24.54 3.62 10.15
N ILE A 582 -25.02 2.81 9.20
CA ILE A 582 -25.82 1.62 9.50
C ILE A 582 -24.87 0.45 9.78
N GLY A 583 -24.38 0.40 11.01
CA GLY A 583 -23.38 -0.55 11.49
C GLY A 583 -22.98 -0.26 12.94
N PRO A 584 -21.92 -0.91 13.44
CA PRO A 584 -21.45 -0.69 14.80
C PRO A 584 -20.89 0.72 15.02
N PRO A 585 -20.84 1.17 16.29
CA PRO A 585 -20.26 2.46 16.62
C PRO A 585 -18.75 2.47 16.32
N VAL A 586 -18.21 3.67 16.06
CA VAL A 586 -16.80 3.90 15.74
C VAL A 586 -15.86 3.21 16.74
N GLN A 587 -16.19 3.29 18.04
CA GLN A 587 -15.36 2.72 19.09
C GLN A 587 -15.32 1.19 19.00
N ALA A 588 -16.45 0.51 18.77
CA ALA A 588 -16.48 -0.95 18.61
C ALA A 588 -15.65 -1.41 17.40
N ILE A 589 -15.65 -0.65 16.29
CA ILE A 589 -14.80 -0.93 15.12
C ILE A 589 -13.32 -0.79 15.49
N ARG A 590 -12.94 0.22 16.27
CA ARG A 590 -11.55 0.43 16.71
C ARG A 590 -11.11 -0.64 17.71
N ASP A 591 -11.96 -0.97 18.68
CA ASP A 591 -11.69 -1.95 19.73
C ASP A 591 -11.41 -3.34 19.14
N MET A 592 -12.13 -3.72 18.08
CA MET A 592 -11.96 -4.99 17.38
C MET A 592 -10.96 -4.92 16.20
N GLY A 593 -10.35 -3.76 15.93
CA GLY A 593 -9.49 -3.55 14.77
C GLY A 593 -8.09 -4.16 14.89
N THR A 594 -7.56 -4.35 16.10
CA THR A 594 -6.26 -5.02 16.33
C THR A 594 -6.44 -6.28 17.16
N LYS A 595 -5.72 -7.35 16.78
CA LYS A 595 -5.85 -8.67 17.43
C LYS A 595 -5.48 -8.64 18.91
N SER A 596 -4.48 -7.84 19.29
CA SER A 596 -4.02 -7.72 20.68
C SER A 596 -5.06 -7.05 21.57
N LEU A 597 -5.61 -5.90 21.16
CA LEU A 597 -6.64 -5.18 21.90
C LEU A 597 -7.93 -6.00 21.98
N ALA A 598 -8.35 -6.59 20.86
CA ALA A 598 -9.54 -7.44 20.82
C ALA A 598 -9.42 -8.61 21.81
N LYS A 599 -8.28 -9.32 21.81
CA LYS A 599 -8.05 -10.42 22.75
C LYS A 599 -8.06 -9.99 24.21
N GLN A 600 -7.47 -8.85 24.54
CA GLN A 600 -7.49 -8.32 25.89
C GLN A 600 -8.92 -8.04 26.35
N ILE A 601 -9.72 -7.34 25.54
CA ILE A 601 -11.14 -7.05 25.83
C ILE A 601 -11.93 -8.36 26.02
N MET A 602 -11.69 -9.36 25.16
CA MET A 602 -12.34 -10.66 25.26
C MET A 602 -11.95 -11.42 26.53
N GLN A 603 -10.68 -11.39 26.94
CA GLN A 603 -10.22 -11.97 28.20
C GLN A 603 -10.91 -11.30 29.40
N ASP A 604 -10.95 -9.96 29.42
CA ASP A 604 -11.61 -9.19 30.48
C ASP A 604 -13.12 -9.46 30.53
N ALA A 605 -13.74 -9.71 29.37
CA ALA A 605 -15.14 -10.11 29.23
C ALA A 605 -15.41 -11.60 29.52
N LYS A 606 -14.39 -12.37 29.91
CA LYS A 606 -14.49 -13.82 30.17
C LYS A 606 -15.01 -14.60 28.95
N VAL A 607 -14.56 -14.19 27.76
CA VAL A 607 -14.72 -14.95 26.52
C VAL A 607 -13.46 -15.82 26.38
N PRO A 608 -13.60 -17.14 26.15
CA PRO A 608 -12.43 -18.01 25.97
C PRO A 608 -11.57 -17.52 24.81
N VAL A 609 -10.26 -17.38 25.01
CA VAL A 609 -9.28 -17.05 23.96
C VAL A 609 -8.22 -18.12 23.88
N VAL A 610 -7.61 -18.30 22.70
CA VAL A 610 -6.50 -19.24 22.52
C VAL A 610 -5.32 -18.78 23.39
N GLU A 611 -4.72 -19.72 24.13
CA GLU A 611 -3.50 -19.46 24.90
C GLU A 611 -2.41 -18.91 23.97
N GLY A 612 -1.79 -17.79 24.36
CA GLY A 612 -0.81 -17.14 23.52
C GLY A 612 -0.05 -16.02 24.21
N PHE A 613 0.98 -15.53 23.54
CA PHE A 613 1.77 -14.37 23.92
C PHE A 613 1.64 -13.26 22.88
N HIS A 614 1.38 -12.05 23.38
CA HIS A 614 1.17 -10.83 22.60
C HIS A 614 1.66 -9.59 23.34
N GLY A 615 2.74 -9.75 24.13
CA GLY A 615 3.34 -8.68 24.90
C GLY A 615 4.25 -7.76 24.07
N ALA A 616 4.66 -6.64 24.67
CA ALA A 616 5.49 -5.63 24.01
C ALA A 616 6.94 -6.08 23.73
N ASP A 617 7.46 -7.07 24.46
CA ASP A 617 8.79 -7.63 24.19
C ASP A 617 8.73 -8.60 23.02
N GLN A 618 9.12 -8.09 21.86
CA GLN A 618 9.13 -8.79 20.57
C GLN A 618 10.49 -9.41 20.25
N SER A 619 11.39 -9.63 21.22
CA SER A 619 12.66 -10.31 20.95
C SER A 619 12.46 -11.80 20.61
N ASP A 620 13.23 -12.33 19.65
CA ASP A 620 13.10 -13.73 19.21
C ASP A 620 13.28 -14.74 20.35
N GLY A 621 14.22 -14.45 21.27
CA GLY A 621 14.43 -15.26 22.47
C GLY A 621 13.20 -15.29 23.39
N ASN A 622 12.51 -14.16 23.56
CA ASN A 622 11.30 -14.09 24.37
C ASN A 622 10.10 -14.80 23.71
N LEU A 623 9.92 -14.62 22.40
CA LEU A 623 8.89 -15.32 21.62
C LEU A 623 9.09 -16.85 21.68
N LYS A 624 10.34 -17.31 21.56
CA LYS A 624 10.70 -18.72 21.67
C LYS A 624 10.48 -19.29 23.08
N ALA A 625 10.81 -18.52 24.12
CA ALA A 625 10.55 -18.93 25.49
C ALA A 625 9.04 -19.09 25.78
N HIS A 626 8.22 -18.18 25.24
CA HIS A 626 6.76 -18.27 25.34
C HIS A 626 6.20 -19.43 24.52
N ALA A 627 6.70 -19.67 23.30
CA ALA A 627 6.34 -20.85 22.51
C ALA A 627 6.60 -22.16 23.28
N LYS A 628 7.73 -22.24 23.97
CA LYS A 628 8.08 -23.40 24.81
C LYS A 628 7.15 -23.56 26.01
N LYS A 629 6.72 -22.45 26.61
CA LYS A 629 5.79 -22.45 27.75
C LYS A 629 4.37 -22.88 27.34
N ILE A 630 3.88 -22.37 26.20
CA ILE A 630 2.58 -22.76 25.61
C ILE A 630 2.60 -24.23 25.16
N GLY A 631 3.76 -24.69 24.69
CA GLY A 631 4.00 -26.03 24.19
C GLY A 631 3.64 -26.17 22.71
N TYR A 632 4.51 -26.84 21.96
CA TYR A 632 4.35 -27.09 20.53
C TYR A 632 3.21 -28.10 20.23
N PRO A 633 2.58 -28.06 19.03
CA PRO A 633 2.76 -27.06 17.99
C PRO A 633 2.20 -25.68 18.37
N VAL A 634 2.84 -24.62 17.87
CA VAL A 634 2.40 -23.22 18.05
C VAL A 634 2.24 -22.55 16.69
N MET A 635 1.38 -21.55 16.63
CA MET A 635 1.12 -20.73 15.46
C MET A 635 1.66 -19.32 15.68
N LEU A 636 2.51 -18.89 14.76
CA LEU A 636 3.03 -17.54 14.66
C LEU A 636 2.09 -16.74 13.77
N LYS A 637 1.63 -15.58 14.24
CA LYS A 637 0.74 -14.69 13.48
C LYS A 637 1.22 -13.26 13.57
N ALA A 638 1.13 -12.49 12.49
CA ALA A 638 1.33 -11.05 12.55
C ALA A 638 0.25 -10.38 13.42
N VAL A 639 0.65 -9.37 14.22
CA VAL A 639 -0.28 -8.55 15.03
C VAL A 639 -1.25 -7.78 14.14
N TYR A 640 -0.73 -7.28 13.01
CA TYR A 640 -1.49 -6.55 12.00
C TYR A 640 -1.82 -7.46 10.81
N GLY A 641 -3.03 -7.31 10.27
CA GLY A 641 -3.46 -8.00 9.06
C GLY A 641 -4.45 -9.16 9.26
N GLY A 642 -5.15 -9.49 8.17
CA GLY A 642 -6.15 -10.57 8.06
C GLY A 642 -5.91 -11.47 6.84
N GLY A 643 -6.72 -12.52 6.68
CA GLY A 643 -6.66 -13.42 5.51
C GLY A 643 -5.47 -14.38 5.48
N GLY A 644 -4.88 -14.67 6.63
CA GLY A 644 -3.84 -15.69 6.81
C GLY A 644 -2.42 -15.34 6.34
N LYS A 645 -2.19 -14.11 5.85
CA LYS A 645 -0.86 -13.62 5.52
C LYS A 645 0.00 -13.41 6.77
N GLY A 646 1.25 -13.84 6.71
CA GLY A 646 2.19 -13.78 7.84
C GLY A 646 1.91 -14.80 8.94
N MET A 647 1.22 -15.90 8.62
CA MET A 647 1.00 -17.02 9.54
C MET A 647 1.94 -18.18 9.25
N ARG A 648 2.56 -18.75 10.28
CA ARG A 648 3.38 -19.98 10.20
C ARG A 648 3.10 -20.90 11.36
N ILE A 649 3.20 -22.20 11.14
CA ILE A 649 3.08 -23.21 12.18
C ILE A 649 4.48 -23.69 12.50
N ALA A 650 4.86 -23.65 13.77
CA ALA A 650 6.05 -24.30 14.29
C ALA A 650 5.61 -25.55 15.06
N TRP A 651 5.93 -26.72 14.53
CA TRP A 651 5.69 -28.04 15.13
C TRP A 651 6.69 -28.40 16.23
N SER A 652 7.87 -27.77 16.22
CA SER A 652 8.93 -28.05 17.19
C SER A 652 9.79 -26.83 17.50
N GLU A 653 10.58 -26.93 18.57
CA GLU A 653 11.55 -25.87 18.95
C GLU A 653 12.65 -25.68 17.90
N LYS A 654 12.98 -26.72 17.12
CA LYS A 654 14.07 -26.70 16.12
C LYS A 654 13.75 -25.84 14.90
N GLU A 655 12.49 -25.83 14.48
CA GLU A 655 12.02 -25.09 13.29
C GLU A 655 11.46 -23.70 13.64
N PHE A 656 11.35 -23.36 14.93
CA PHE A 656 10.72 -22.12 15.38
C PHE A 656 11.39 -20.87 14.79
N ASP A 657 12.72 -20.82 14.81
CA ASP A 657 13.47 -19.62 14.35
C ASP A 657 13.29 -19.40 12.84
N GLU A 658 13.25 -20.48 12.06
CA GLU A 658 13.00 -20.44 10.61
C GLU A 658 11.57 -19.96 10.31
N MET A 659 10.59 -20.53 11.02
CA MET A 659 9.18 -20.15 10.85
C MET A 659 8.93 -18.70 11.28
N LEU A 660 9.60 -18.23 12.34
CA LEU A 660 9.50 -16.84 12.80
C LEU A 660 10.10 -15.86 11.80
N ALA A 661 11.30 -16.14 11.28
CA ALA A 661 11.93 -15.31 10.25
C ALA A 661 11.07 -15.23 8.98
N SER A 662 10.47 -16.35 8.56
CA SER A 662 9.55 -16.43 7.43
C SER A 662 8.28 -15.59 7.68
N ALA A 663 7.67 -15.73 8.86
CA ALA A 663 6.45 -15.02 9.23
C ALA A 663 6.67 -13.50 9.33
N ARG A 664 7.75 -13.05 9.98
CA ARG A 664 8.13 -11.62 10.04
C ARG A 664 8.40 -11.03 8.67
N SER A 665 9.13 -11.75 7.82
CA SER A 665 9.45 -11.28 6.46
C SER A 665 8.18 -11.07 5.64
N GLU A 666 7.19 -11.94 5.78
CA GLU A 666 5.89 -11.79 5.12
C GLU A 666 5.03 -10.68 5.75
N ALA A 667 5.04 -10.57 7.08
CA ALA A 667 4.34 -9.51 7.82
C ALA A 667 4.87 -8.12 7.45
N MET A 668 6.20 -7.95 7.42
CA MET A 668 6.85 -6.71 7.04
C MET A 668 6.54 -6.31 5.59
N LYS A 669 6.56 -7.27 4.66
CA LYS A 669 6.20 -7.03 3.26
C LYS A 669 4.73 -6.67 3.08
N SER A 670 3.84 -7.28 3.86
CA SER A 670 2.39 -7.15 3.68
C SER A 670 1.80 -5.96 4.45
N PHE A 671 2.37 -5.62 5.61
CA PHE A 671 1.77 -4.70 6.58
C PHE A 671 2.74 -3.61 7.08
N GLY A 672 4.02 -3.66 6.68
CA GLY A 672 5.03 -2.71 7.16
C GLY A 672 5.32 -2.82 8.66
N ASN A 673 4.91 -3.93 9.30
CA ASN A 673 5.05 -4.19 10.71
C ASN A 673 5.43 -5.66 10.91
N ASP A 674 6.44 -5.92 11.73
CA ASP A 674 6.99 -7.26 12.00
C ASP A 674 6.66 -7.77 13.41
N GLU A 675 5.76 -7.12 14.15
CA GLU A 675 5.29 -7.60 15.45
C GLU A 675 4.48 -8.89 15.28
N MET A 676 4.79 -9.86 16.14
CA MET A 676 4.28 -11.22 16.09
C MET A 676 3.50 -11.59 17.37
N LEU A 677 2.56 -12.49 17.17
CA LEU A 677 1.77 -13.21 18.16
C LEU A 677 2.20 -14.68 18.13
N VAL A 678 2.38 -15.29 19.30
CA VAL A 678 2.59 -16.74 19.42
C VAL A 678 1.36 -17.34 20.07
N GLU A 679 0.68 -18.26 19.42
CA GLU A 679 -0.55 -18.87 19.91
C GLU A 679 -0.46 -20.39 19.90
N LYS A 680 -1.21 -21.06 20.76
CA LYS A 680 -1.37 -22.51 20.65
C LYS A 680 -1.98 -22.86 19.28
N PHE A 681 -1.35 -23.77 18.55
CA PHE A 681 -1.96 -24.29 17.32
C PHE A 681 -3.05 -25.30 17.69
N VAL A 682 -4.26 -25.09 17.16
CA VAL A 682 -5.39 -26.01 17.32
C VAL A 682 -5.40 -26.90 16.09
N GLU A 683 -5.17 -28.19 16.28
CA GLU A 683 -5.20 -29.17 15.19
C GLU A 683 -6.64 -29.46 14.75
N ARG A 684 -6.85 -29.59 13.44
CA ARG A 684 -8.15 -29.81 12.80
C ARG A 684 -9.27 -28.90 13.36
N PRO A 685 -9.06 -27.58 13.34
CA PRO A 685 -10.05 -26.66 13.89
C PRO A 685 -11.26 -26.58 12.99
N ARG A 686 -12.43 -26.38 13.60
CA ARG A 686 -13.64 -25.93 12.93
C ARG A 686 -13.77 -24.44 13.06
N HIS A 687 -14.08 -23.77 11.94
CA HIS A 687 -14.37 -22.35 11.93
C HIS A 687 -15.87 -22.18 12.19
N VAL A 688 -16.22 -21.89 13.44
CA VAL A 688 -17.61 -21.69 13.87
C VAL A 688 -17.80 -20.25 14.26
N GLU A 689 -18.85 -19.61 13.78
CA GLU A 689 -19.09 -18.20 14.03
C GLU A 689 -20.51 -17.97 14.53
N VAL A 690 -20.70 -16.97 15.38
CA VAL A 690 -22.00 -16.67 15.98
C VAL A 690 -22.48 -15.31 15.49
N GLN A 691 -23.68 -15.28 14.91
CA GLN A 691 -24.35 -14.03 14.59
C GLN A 691 -24.76 -13.34 15.88
N VAL A 692 -24.36 -12.09 16.07
CA VAL A 692 -24.83 -11.24 17.16
C VAL A 692 -25.54 -10.02 16.62
N PHE A 693 -26.44 -9.48 17.44
CA PHE A 693 -27.13 -8.22 17.18
C PHE A 693 -27.20 -7.40 18.45
N GLY A 694 -26.79 -6.13 18.37
CA GLY A 694 -26.93 -5.15 19.46
C GLY A 694 -27.82 -3.98 19.04
N ASP A 695 -28.52 -3.36 19.98
CA ASP A 695 -29.23 -2.09 19.78
C ASP A 695 -28.68 -0.94 20.63
N HIS A 696 -29.20 0.27 20.43
CA HIS A 696 -28.82 1.45 21.21
C HIS A 696 -29.34 1.45 22.67
N HIS A 697 -30.03 0.38 23.09
CA HIS A 697 -30.69 0.24 24.38
C HIS A 697 -30.05 -0.87 25.24
N ASP A 698 -28.78 -1.20 24.95
CA ASP A 698 -28.01 -2.27 25.61
C ASP A 698 -28.68 -3.65 25.55
N ASN A 699 -29.51 -3.92 24.54
CA ASN A 699 -30.00 -5.27 24.28
C ASN A 699 -29.07 -5.96 23.28
N TYR A 700 -28.66 -7.17 23.63
CA TYR A 700 -27.77 -8.00 22.82
C TYR A 700 -28.36 -9.40 22.71
N VAL A 701 -28.42 -9.94 21.49
CA VAL A 701 -28.90 -11.30 21.22
C VAL A 701 -27.94 -12.00 20.27
N TYR A 702 -27.88 -13.33 20.35
CA TYR A 702 -27.27 -14.17 19.33
C TYR A 702 -28.34 -14.85 18.47
N LEU A 703 -28.08 -14.96 17.16
CA LEU A 703 -28.93 -15.63 16.17
C LEU A 703 -28.31 -16.94 15.69
N TRP A 704 -27.88 -17.73 16.67
CA TRP A 704 -27.21 -19.02 16.51
C TRP A 704 -25.88 -18.94 15.73
N GLU A 705 -25.25 -20.10 15.64
CA GLU A 705 -23.95 -20.27 15.02
C GLU A 705 -24.05 -20.77 13.57
N ARG A 706 -22.98 -20.51 12.82
CA ARG A 706 -22.73 -21.02 11.47
C ARG A 706 -21.39 -21.76 11.47
N ASP A 707 -21.28 -22.81 10.67
CA ASP A 707 -20.02 -23.47 10.37
C ASP A 707 -19.54 -23.04 8.98
N CYS A 708 -18.33 -22.50 8.92
CA CYS A 708 -17.68 -22.00 7.71
C CYS A 708 -16.35 -22.75 7.44
N SER A 709 -16.22 -23.97 7.96
CA SER A 709 -14.96 -24.73 7.93
C SER A 709 -14.53 -25.13 6.52
N VAL A 710 -15.48 -25.33 5.60
CA VAL A 710 -15.16 -25.69 4.21
C VAL A 710 -14.74 -24.44 3.44
N GLN A 711 -13.43 -24.18 3.49
CA GLN A 711 -12.80 -23.00 2.92
C GLN A 711 -11.56 -23.36 2.11
N ARG A 712 -11.24 -22.56 1.10
CA ARG A 712 -10.01 -22.64 0.31
C ARG A 712 -9.12 -21.47 0.65
N ARG A 713 -7.89 -21.70 1.12
CA ARG A 713 -6.92 -20.62 1.41
C ARG A 713 -7.55 -19.47 2.21
N HIS A 714 -8.36 -19.82 3.21
CA HIS A 714 -9.13 -18.89 4.06
C HIS A 714 -10.33 -18.17 3.38
N GLN A 715 -10.68 -18.54 2.15
CA GLN A 715 -11.91 -18.10 1.47
C GLN A 715 -13.04 -19.11 1.73
N LYS A 716 -14.12 -18.69 2.39
CA LYS A 716 -15.32 -19.51 2.66
C LYS A 716 -16.01 -19.90 1.33
N ILE A 717 -16.38 -21.17 1.18
CA ILE A 717 -17.02 -21.71 -0.04
C ILE A 717 -18.44 -22.19 0.25
N ILE A 718 -18.56 -23.02 1.29
CA ILE A 718 -19.83 -23.59 1.76
C ILE A 718 -19.97 -23.23 3.23
N GLU A 719 -21.12 -22.67 3.58
CA GLU A 719 -21.48 -22.30 4.93
C GLU A 719 -22.78 -22.99 5.32
N GLU A 720 -22.90 -23.36 6.60
CA GLU A 720 -24.10 -24.03 7.10
C GLU A 720 -24.55 -23.53 8.47
N ALA A 721 -25.86 -23.54 8.71
CA ALA A 721 -26.47 -23.15 9.98
C ALA A 721 -27.62 -24.11 10.34
N PRO A 722 -27.70 -24.62 11.58
CA PRO A 722 -26.68 -24.55 12.64
C PRO A 722 -25.40 -25.34 12.30
N ALA A 723 -24.36 -25.18 13.10
CA ALA A 723 -23.13 -25.97 12.93
C ALA A 723 -23.38 -27.45 13.29
N PRO A 724 -22.93 -28.42 12.47
CA PRO A 724 -23.18 -29.84 12.69
C PRO A 724 -22.42 -30.36 13.92
N LEU A 725 -22.87 -31.46 14.52
CA LEU A 725 -22.14 -32.17 15.60
C LEU A 725 -21.76 -31.29 16.83
N ILE A 726 -22.50 -30.20 17.08
CA ILE A 726 -22.40 -29.42 18.32
C ILE A 726 -23.62 -29.71 19.19
N ASP A 727 -23.40 -30.15 20.42
CA ASP A 727 -24.49 -30.38 21.38
C ASP A 727 -25.15 -29.05 21.82
N HIS A 728 -26.31 -29.15 22.46
CA HIS A 728 -27.08 -27.96 22.82
C HIS A 728 -26.38 -27.09 23.88
N GLU A 729 -25.67 -27.69 24.84
CA GLU A 729 -25.00 -26.96 25.91
C GLU A 729 -23.82 -26.14 25.37
N THR A 730 -22.99 -26.76 24.54
CA THR A 730 -21.87 -26.09 23.85
C THR A 730 -22.38 -24.95 22.96
N ARG A 731 -23.51 -25.15 22.26
CA ARG A 731 -24.16 -24.11 21.46
C ARG A 731 -24.63 -22.92 22.29
N LEU A 732 -25.26 -23.15 23.44
CA LEU A 732 -25.65 -22.08 24.35
C LEU A 732 -24.42 -21.33 24.87
N ARG A 733 -23.38 -22.05 25.27
CA ARG A 733 -22.10 -21.46 25.72
C ARG A 733 -21.45 -20.59 24.64
N LEU A 734 -21.46 -21.02 23.38
CA LEU A 734 -21.00 -20.23 22.23
C LEU A 734 -21.82 -18.95 22.09
N GLY A 735 -23.15 -19.07 22.05
CA GLY A 735 -24.07 -17.93 21.92
C GLY A 735 -23.90 -16.90 23.03
N GLU A 736 -23.89 -17.34 24.29
CA GLU A 736 -23.71 -16.48 25.45
C GLU A 736 -22.33 -15.82 25.47
N SER A 737 -21.29 -16.53 25.03
CA SER A 737 -19.94 -15.96 24.91
C SER A 737 -19.87 -14.88 23.84
N ALA A 738 -20.57 -15.07 22.71
CA ALA A 738 -20.67 -14.07 21.66
C ALA A 738 -21.46 -12.83 22.12
N VAL A 739 -22.54 -13.01 22.89
CA VAL A 739 -23.27 -11.88 23.49
C VAL A 739 -22.41 -11.13 24.49
N ARG A 740 -21.61 -11.82 25.33
CA ARG A 740 -20.64 -11.15 26.22
C ARG A 740 -19.60 -10.36 25.42
N ALA A 741 -19.09 -10.91 24.32
CA ALA A 741 -18.17 -10.22 23.42
C ALA A 741 -18.80 -8.93 22.86
N ALA A 742 -20.02 -9.02 22.32
CA ALA A 742 -20.75 -7.86 21.79
C ALA A 742 -21.03 -6.80 22.86
N ALA A 743 -21.47 -7.22 24.05
CA ALA A 743 -21.75 -6.33 25.16
C ALA A 743 -20.48 -5.63 25.71
N ALA A 744 -19.33 -6.32 25.68
CA ALA A 744 -18.06 -5.76 26.16
C ALA A 744 -17.60 -4.53 25.35
N VAL A 745 -17.96 -4.47 24.07
CA VAL A 745 -17.58 -3.38 23.15
C VAL A 745 -18.72 -2.41 22.86
N GLY A 746 -19.88 -2.55 23.54
CA GLY A 746 -21.05 -1.71 23.29
C GLY A 746 -21.56 -1.80 21.85
N TYR A 747 -21.59 -3.01 21.29
CA TYR A 747 -21.84 -3.25 19.88
C TYR A 747 -23.27 -2.84 19.44
N VAL A 748 -23.43 -2.33 18.23
CA VAL A 748 -24.74 -1.97 17.65
C VAL A 748 -24.85 -2.52 16.22
N GLY A 749 -26.05 -2.93 15.81
CA GLY A 749 -26.29 -3.53 14.50
C GLY A 749 -25.90 -5.00 14.46
N ALA A 750 -25.74 -5.52 13.25
CA ALA A 750 -25.33 -6.90 13.00
C ALA A 750 -23.81 -7.03 13.06
N GLY A 751 -23.32 -8.03 13.80
CA GLY A 751 -21.91 -8.40 13.85
C GLY A 751 -21.74 -9.91 13.98
N THR A 752 -20.54 -10.41 13.78
CA THR A 752 -20.26 -11.84 13.90
C THR A 752 -19.01 -12.06 14.75
N VAL A 753 -19.15 -12.91 15.77
CA VAL A 753 -18.03 -13.34 16.60
C VAL A 753 -17.53 -14.69 16.07
N GLU A 754 -16.30 -14.73 15.57
CA GLU A 754 -15.71 -15.94 15.01
C GLU A 754 -14.93 -16.70 16.08
N PHE A 755 -15.14 -18.01 16.14
CA PHE A 755 -14.51 -18.94 17.05
C PHE A 755 -13.80 -20.06 16.28
N ILE A 756 -12.72 -20.55 16.88
CA ILE A 756 -12.12 -21.83 16.56
C ILE A 756 -12.69 -22.85 17.54
N LEU A 757 -13.37 -23.87 17.02
CA LEU A 757 -13.85 -25.01 17.81
C LEU A 757 -12.91 -26.19 17.59
N ASP A 758 -12.40 -26.76 18.68
CA ASP A 758 -11.54 -27.94 18.65
C ASP A 758 -12.37 -29.24 18.63
N PRO A 759 -11.76 -30.39 18.27
CA PRO A 759 -12.46 -31.68 18.25
C PRO A 759 -12.97 -32.17 19.62
N ARG A 760 -12.52 -31.58 20.73
CA ARG A 760 -12.96 -31.93 22.10
C ARG A 760 -14.21 -31.14 22.51
N GLY A 761 -14.60 -30.15 21.72
CA GLY A 761 -15.74 -29.26 22.00
C GLY A 761 -15.35 -27.96 22.70
N ASP A 762 -14.06 -27.72 22.92
CA ASP A 762 -13.58 -26.44 23.44
C ASP A 762 -13.51 -25.42 22.31
N PHE A 763 -13.95 -24.19 22.59
CA PHE A 763 -13.94 -23.11 21.61
C PHE A 763 -13.15 -21.90 22.12
N TYR A 764 -12.58 -21.16 21.17
CA TYR A 764 -11.72 -20.02 21.45
C TYR A 764 -12.01 -18.89 20.48
N PHE A 765 -12.15 -17.68 21.00
CA PHE A 765 -12.33 -16.47 20.21
C PHE A 765 -11.17 -16.29 19.24
N MET A 766 -11.51 -16.06 17.97
CA MET A 766 -10.57 -15.76 16.91
C MET A 766 -10.56 -14.26 16.62
N GLU A 767 -11.72 -13.72 16.21
CA GLU A 767 -11.92 -12.31 15.93
C GLU A 767 -13.42 -11.95 15.94
N MET A 768 -13.73 -10.65 15.84
CA MET A 768 -15.10 -10.17 15.67
C MET A 768 -15.18 -9.31 14.42
N ASN A 769 -15.94 -9.78 13.43
CA ASN A 769 -16.18 -9.02 12.21
C ASN A 769 -17.25 -7.96 12.48
N THR A 770 -16.88 -6.69 12.29
CA THR A 770 -17.68 -5.55 12.74
C THR A 770 -18.69 -5.10 11.68
N ARG A 771 -19.39 -6.07 11.08
CA ARG A 771 -20.28 -5.89 9.93
C ARG A 771 -21.25 -7.06 9.77
N LEU A 772 -22.22 -6.89 8.87
CA LEU A 772 -22.99 -8.02 8.34
C LEU A 772 -22.05 -9.00 7.62
N GLN A 773 -22.17 -10.29 7.89
CA GLN A 773 -21.42 -11.31 7.16
C GLN A 773 -22.05 -11.64 5.80
N VAL A 774 -21.26 -12.18 4.88
CA VAL A 774 -21.72 -12.53 3.53
C VAL A 774 -22.80 -13.62 3.62
N GLU A 775 -22.52 -14.61 4.47
CA GLU A 775 -23.26 -15.81 4.84
C GLU A 775 -24.38 -15.58 5.85
N HIS A 776 -24.80 -14.34 6.07
CA HIS A 776 -25.98 -14.05 6.90
C HIS A 776 -27.30 -14.70 6.40
N PRO A 777 -27.52 -15.01 5.09
CA PRO A 777 -28.76 -15.63 4.63
C PRO A 777 -29.09 -16.98 5.27
N ILE A 778 -28.09 -17.79 5.63
CA ILE A 778 -28.35 -19.08 6.31
C ILE A 778 -28.83 -18.89 7.74
N THR A 779 -28.36 -17.85 8.44
CA THR A 779 -28.92 -17.44 9.73
C THR A 779 -30.36 -16.97 9.57
N GLU A 780 -30.64 -16.14 8.55
CA GLU A 780 -32.01 -15.69 8.25
C GLU A 780 -32.94 -16.87 7.95
N ALA A 781 -32.46 -17.90 7.25
CA ALA A 781 -33.23 -19.08 6.89
C ALA A 781 -33.67 -19.90 8.12
N ILE A 782 -32.77 -20.11 9.09
CA ILE A 782 -33.10 -20.91 10.29
C ILE A 782 -33.85 -20.13 11.38
N THR A 783 -33.75 -18.79 11.37
CA THR A 783 -34.40 -17.92 12.36
C THR A 783 -35.68 -17.28 11.85
N GLY A 784 -35.86 -17.14 10.53
CA GLY A 784 -36.96 -16.39 9.92
C GLY A 784 -36.86 -14.88 10.08
N THR A 785 -35.68 -14.34 10.38
CA THR A 785 -35.44 -12.89 10.52
C THR A 785 -34.92 -12.27 9.23
N ASP A 786 -35.07 -10.95 9.07
CA ASP A 786 -34.35 -10.14 8.07
C ASP A 786 -33.35 -9.25 8.82
N LEU A 787 -32.07 -9.58 8.72
CA LEU A 787 -30.99 -8.93 9.47
C LEU A 787 -30.73 -7.51 8.96
N VAL A 788 -30.91 -7.26 7.66
CA VAL A 788 -30.83 -5.91 7.09
C VAL A 788 -31.99 -5.05 7.59
N GLU A 789 -33.19 -5.63 7.73
CA GLU A 789 -34.36 -4.93 8.28
C GLU A 789 -34.07 -4.52 9.74
N TRP A 790 -33.49 -5.43 10.52
CA TRP A 790 -33.07 -5.12 11.89
C TRP A 790 -31.99 -4.03 11.93
N GLN A 791 -31.03 -4.04 11.00
CA GLN A 791 -29.98 -3.02 10.94
C GLN A 791 -30.58 -1.63 10.69
N LEU A 792 -31.54 -1.53 9.78
CA LEU A 792 -32.24 -0.28 9.46
C LEU A 792 -33.14 0.20 10.61
N LYS A 793 -33.81 -0.71 11.34
CA LYS A 793 -34.61 -0.36 12.53
C LYS A 793 -33.74 0.11 13.69
N VAL A 794 -32.69 -0.64 14.01
CA VAL A 794 -31.75 -0.29 15.08
C VAL A 794 -31.03 1.03 14.77
N ALA A 795 -30.61 1.26 13.52
CA ALA A 795 -30.01 2.53 13.11
C ALA A 795 -30.97 3.72 13.26
N GLN A 796 -32.29 3.48 13.23
CA GLN A 796 -33.33 4.47 13.55
C GLN A 796 -33.65 4.58 15.05
N GLY A 797 -32.86 3.93 15.91
CA GLY A 797 -33.04 3.96 17.37
C GLY A 797 -34.12 3.00 17.90
N GLU A 798 -34.68 2.12 17.07
CA GLU A 798 -35.62 1.10 17.54
C GLU A 798 -34.91 0.03 18.40
N LYS A 799 -35.68 -0.63 19.26
CA LYS A 799 -35.22 -1.80 20.03
C LYS A 799 -35.16 -3.04 19.16
N LEU A 800 -34.40 -4.04 19.58
CA LEU A 800 -34.41 -5.36 18.96
C LEU A 800 -35.85 -5.93 18.90
N PRO A 801 -36.30 -6.43 17.74
CA PRO A 801 -37.67 -6.94 17.58
C PRO A 801 -37.98 -8.19 18.42
N LEU A 802 -36.96 -8.99 18.77
CA LEU A 802 -37.09 -10.24 19.51
C LEU A 802 -36.07 -10.30 20.65
N LYS A 803 -36.46 -10.91 21.77
CA LYS A 803 -35.57 -11.31 22.85
C LYS A 803 -34.88 -12.65 22.55
N GLN A 804 -33.84 -12.98 23.31
CA GLN A 804 -33.06 -14.21 23.11
C GLN A 804 -33.95 -15.48 23.11
N GLU A 805 -34.87 -15.59 24.06
CA GLU A 805 -35.78 -16.75 24.17
C GLU A 805 -36.82 -16.85 23.04
N GLN A 806 -36.98 -15.80 22.23
CA GLN A 806 -37.93 -15.75 21.12
C GLN A 806 -37.29 -16.07 19.76
N ILE A 807 -35.96 -16.15 19.68
CA ILE A 807 -35.24 -16.42 18.43
C ILE A 807 -35.27 -17.93 18.17
N PRO A 808 -35.96 -18.39 17.13
CA PRO A 808 -36.12 -19.82 16.89
C PRO A 808 -34.86 -20.42 16.27
N LEU A 809 -34.66 -21.73 16.46
CA LEU A 809 -33.72 -22.55 15.71
C LEU A 809 -34.54 -23.59 14.94
N LYS A 810 -34.79 -23.36 13.65
CA LYS A 810 -35.64 -24.22 12.83
C LYS A 810 -34.91 -24.77 11.62
N GLY A 811 -34.90 -26.10 11.52
CA GLY A 811 -34.31 -26.80 10.38
C GLY A 811 -32.81 -26.55 10.23
N HIS A 812 -32.35 -26.68 9.00
CA HIS A 812 -30.94 -26.51 8.60
C HIS A 812 -30.87 -25.74 7.29
N ALA A 813 -29.86 -24.91 7.13
CA ALA A 813 -29.63 -24.13 5.93
C ALA A 813 -28.19 -24.29 5.44
N PHE A 814 -28.03 -24.28 4.12
CA PHE A 814 -26.73 -24.23 3.45
C PHE A 814 -26.68 -23.03 2.51
N GLU A 815 -25.49 -22.43 2.41
CA GLU A 815 -25.13 -21.45 1.40
C GLU A 815 -23.94 -21.98 0.60
N CYS A 816 -23.98 -21.73 -0.71
CA CYS A 816 -22.83 -21.89 -1.60
C CYS A 816 -22.52 -20.54 -2.24
N ARG A 817 -21.26 -20.09 -2.11
CA ARG A 817 -20.74 -18.96 -2.90
C ARG A 817 -20.36 -19.44 -4.29
N VAL A 818 -21.13 -19.02 -5.29
CA VAL A 818 -20.85 -19.32 -6.70
C VAL A 818 -19.84 -18.30 -7.21
N TYR A 819 -18.63 -18.77 -7.50
CA TYR A 819 -17.50 -17.97 -7.96
C TYR A 819 -17.19 -18.23 -9.43
N ALA A 820 -16.77 -17.18 -10.14
CA ALA A 820 -16.13 -17.27 -11.46
C ALA A 820 -14.69 -17.79 -11.33
N GLU A 821 -14.52 -19.07 -11.01
CA GLU A 821 -13.21 -19.71 -10.79
C GLU A 821 -13.06 -21.02 -11.57
N ASP A 822 -11.86 -21.26 -12.10
CA ASP A 822 -11.46 -22.55 -12.67
C ASP A 822 -10.88 -23.47 -11.60
N THR A 823 -11.65 -24.46 -11.17
CA THR A 823 -11.28 -25.37 -10.08
C THR A 823 -10.40 -26.55 -10.51
N LYS A 824 -10.04 -26.66 -11.80
CA LYS A 824 -9.24 -27.79 -12.31
C LYS A 824 -7.94 -27.96 -11.53
N GLY A 825 -7.66 -29.21 -11.14
CA GLY A 825 -6.47 -29.60 -10.37
C GLY A 825 -6.33 -28.92 -9.00
N GLY A 826 -7.39 -28.31 -8.45
CA GLY A 826 -7.33 -27.56 -7.20
C GLY A 826 -6.72 -26.15 -7.33
N SER A 827 -6.62 -25.61 -8.56
CA SER A 827 -6.04 -24.29 -8.80
C SER A 827 -6.95 -23.14 -8.32
N PHE A 828 -8.27 -23.26 -8.53
CA PHE A 828 -9.31 -22.22 -8.38
C PHE A 828 -8.82 -20.85 -8.85
N MET A 829 -8.41 -20.81 -10.12
CA MET A 829 -7.96 -19.58 -10.74
C MET A 829 -9.16 -18.67 -10.98
N PRO A 830 -9.19 -17.43 -10.47
CA PRO A 830 -10.26 -16.51 -10.79
C PRO A 830 -10.33 -16.23 -12.29
N THR A 831 -11.53 -16.00 -12.78
CA THR A 831 -11.77 -15.69 -14.18
C THR A 831 -12.65 -14.46 -14.31
N ALA A 832 -12.42 -13.72 -15.38
CA ALA A 832 -13.11 -12.49 -15.70
C ALA A 832 -13.52 -12.55 -17.17
N GLY A 833 -14.64 -11.93 -17.50
CA GLY A 833 -15.22 -11.95 -18.84
C GLY A 833 -16.74 -11.91 -18.82
N LYS A 834 -17.32 -12.07 -20.00
CA LYS A 834 -18.76 -11.94 -20.22
C LYS A 834 -19.51 -13.20 -19.79
N LEU A 835 -20.62 -13.01 -19.08
CA LEU A 835 -21.58 -14.06 -18.78
C LEU A 835 -22.56 -14.15 -19.96
N ASN A 836 -22.40 -15.17 -20.80
CA ASN A 836 -23.23 -15.33 -22.00
C ASN A 836 -24.67 -15.71 -21.62
N TYR A 837 -24.81 -16.51 -20.58
CA TYR A 837 -26.10 -16.96 -20.07
C TYR A 837 -26.02 -17.18 -18.56
N VAL A 838 -27.05 -16.72 -17.85
CA VAL A 838 -27.22 -16.89 -16.41
C VAL A 838 -28.69 -17.25 -16.15
N SER A 839 -28.91 -18.36 -15.47
CA SER A 839 -30.23 -18.76 -14.97
C SER A 839 -30.08 -19.46 -13.63
N PHE A 840 -31.02 -19.19 -12.72
CA PHE A 840 -30.99 -19.65 -11.34
C PHE A 840 -32.27 -20.44 -11.03
N PRO A 841 -32.22 -21.38 -10.06
CA PRO A 841 -33.41 -22.12 -9.60
C PRO A 841 -34.47 -21.20 -8.97
N ASN A 842 -35.75 -21.59 -9.09
CA ASN A 842 -36.88 -20.87 -8.49
C ASN A 842 -37.20 -21.28 -7.05
N ASP A 843 -36.77 -22.48 -6.65
CA ASP A 843 -37.04 -23.13 -5.36
C ASP A 843 -35.91 -22.97 -4.34
N ALA A 844 -34.92 -22.14 -4.66
CA ALA A 844 -33.86 -21.70 -3.74
C ALA A 844 -33.84 -20.17 -3.62
N ARG A 845 -33.31 -19.66 -2.51
CA ARG A 845 -33.00 -18.23 -2.39
C ARG A 845 -31.69 -17.97 -3.11
N VAL A 846 -31.70 -17.04 -4.06
CA VAL A 846 -30.50 -16.63 -4.79
C VAL A 846 -30.28 -15.13 -4.65
N ASP A 847 -29.17 -14.78 -3.99
CA ASP A 847 -28.69 -13.40 -3.88
C ASP A 847 -27.59 -13.20 -4.93
N THR A 848 -27.88 -12.46 -6.00
CA THR A 848 -26.97 -12.26 -7.15
C THR A 848 -26.88 -10.79 -7.57
N GLY A 849 -25.73 -10.42 -8.11
CA GLY A 849 -25.42 -9.08 -8.62
C GLY A 849 -25.33 -8.98 -10.14
N VAL A 850 -25.65 -10.06 -10.87
CA VAL A 850 -25.43 -10.17 -12.32
C VAL A 850 -26.62 -10.79 -13.05
N VAL A 851 -26.72 -10.53 -14.36
CA VAL A 851 -27.65 -11.19 -15.29
C VAL A 851 -26.93 -11.60 -16.58
N SER A 852 -27.60 -12.36 -17.44
CA SER A 852 -27.10 -12.67 -18.80
C SER A 852 -26.68 -11.39 -19.53
N GLY A 853 -25.47 -11.40 -20.10
CA GLY A 853 -24.86 -10.30 -20.81
C GLY A 853 -23.97 -9.39 -19.97
N ASP A 854 -24.02 -9.47 -18.63
CA ASP A 854 -23.11 -8.73 -17.75
C ASP A 854 -21.67 -9.29 -17.83
N GLU A 855 -20.71 -8.51 -17.32
CA GLU A 855 -19.29 -8.87 -17.30
C GLU A 855 -18.76 -8.97 -15.86
N VAL A 856 -18.07 -10.06 -15.55
CA VAL A 856 -17.28 -10.20 -14.33
C VAL A 856 -15.95 -9.50 -14.55
N SER A 857 -15.77 -8.34 -13.92
CA SER A 857 -14.57 -7.51 -14.08
C SER A 857 -13.38 -8.01 -13.25
N VAL A 858 -12.16 -7.85 -13.78
CA VAL A 858 -10.89 -8.14 -13.07
C VAL A 858 -10.66 -7.27 -11.82
N HIS A 859 -11.38 -6.15 -11.69
CA HIS A 859 -11.17 -5.17 -10.62
C HIS A 859 -11.79 -5.55 -9.28
N TYR A 860 -12.74 -6.50 -9.27
CA TYR A 860 -13.54 -6.84 -8.09
C TYR A 860 -13.56 -8.34 -7.80
N ASP A 861 -14.28 -8.69 -6.74
CA ASP A 861 -14.46 -10.06 -6.29
C ASP A 861 -15.18 -10.93 -7.36
N PRO A 862 -14.76 -12.19 -7.58
CA PRO A 862 -15.33 -13.07 -8.60
C PRO A 862 -16.69 -13.67 -8.27
N MET A 863 -17.31 -13.34 -7.12
CA MET A 863 -18.58 -13.93 -6.72
C MET A 863 -19.72 -13.49 -7.64
N ILE A 864 -20.39 -14.47 -8.24
CA ILE A 864 -21.53 -14.31 -9.15
C ILE A 864 -22.83 -14.26 -8.34
N ALA A 865 -22.99 -15.21 -7.41
CA ALA A 865 -24.20 -15.38 -6.63
C ALA A 865 -23.95 -16.16 -5.34
N LYS A 866 -24.90 -16.07 -4.41
CA LYS A 866 -25.04 -16.97 -3.28
C LYS A 866 -26.30 -17.79 -3.46
N VAL A 867 -26.15 -19.11 -3.45
CA VAL A 867 -27.27 -20.05 -3.56
C VAL A 867 -27.55 -20.58 -2.17
N VAL A 868 -28.73 -20.28 -1.64
CA VAL A 868 -29.13 -20.53 -0.26
C VAL A 868 -30.36 -21.44 -0.24
N VAL A 869 -30.29 -22.52 0.53
CA VAL A 869 -31.38 -23.47 0.70
C VAL A 869 -31.66 -23.73 2.17
N TRP A 870 -32.89 -24.18 2.44
CA TRP A 870 -33.33 -24.60 3.77
C TRP A 870 -34.05 -25.97 3.71
N GLY A 871 -33.80 -26.81 4.70
CA GLY A 871 -34.44 -28.11 4.89
C GLY A 871 -34.80 -28.36 6.36
N GLU A 872 -35.64 -29.37 6.61
CA GLU A 872 -36.03 -29.78 7.97
C GLU A 872 -34.85 -30.34 8.77
N ASP A 873 -33.89 -30.93 8.07
CA ASP A 873 -32.65 -31.47 8.59
C ASP A 873 -31.49 -31.18 7.62
N ARG A 874 -30.26 -31.42 8.10
CA ARG A 874 -29.04 -31.19 7.33
C ARG A 874 -28.98 -32.01 6.03
N ALA A 875 -29.39 -33.27 6.03
CA ALA A 875 -29.32 -34.12 4.85
C ALA A 875 -30.30 -33.62 3.77
N THR A 876 -31.52 -33.27 4.17
CA THR A 876 -32.52 -32.66 3.29
C THR A 876 -32.03 -31.33 2.72
N ALA A 877 -31.42 -30.48 3.55
CA ALA A 877 -30.85 -29.21 3.09
C ALA A 877 -29.69 -29.41 2.10
N ALA A 878 -28.78 -30.35 2.35
CA ALA A 878 -27.67 -30.67 1.44
C ALA A 878 -28.17 -31.21 0.08
N ALA A 879 -29.18 -32.09 0.08
CA ALA A 879 -29.79 -32.60 -1.14
C ALA A 879 -30.48 -31.50 -1.97
N LYS A 880 -31.13 -30.54 -1.30
CA LYS A 880 -31.68 -29.35 -1.95
C LYS A 880 -30.59 -28.46 -2.52
N LEU A 881 -29.45 -28.29 -1.83
CA LEU A 881 -28.34 -27.50 -2.36
C LEU A 881 -27.76 -28.14 -3.62
N ASP A 882 -27.53 -29.46 -3.62
CA ASP A 882 -27.04 -30.18 -4.82
C ASP A 882 -28.01 -30.03 -6.01
N THR A 883 -29.32 -30.08 -5.73
CA THR A 883 -30.37 -29.87 -6.75
C THR A 883 -30.37 -28.43 -7.27
N ALA A 884 -30.31 -27.43 -6.38
CA ALA A 884 -30.29 -26.01 -6.73
C ALA A 884 -29.04 -25.63 -7.54
N LEU A 885 -27.89 -26.20 -7.20
CA LEU A 885 -26.64 -26.04 -7.93
C LEU A 885 -26.69 -26.69 -9.31
N SER A 886 -27.28 -27.88 -9.43
CA SER A 886 -27.53 -28.54 -10.73
C SER A 886 -28.46 -27.74 -11.64
N GLN A 887 -29.30 -26.87 -11.08
CA GLN A 887 -30.19 -25.97 -11.82
C GLN A 887 -29.61 -24.57 -12.02
N THR A 888 -28.44 -24.27 -11.44
CA THR A 888 -27.74 -23.00 -11.60
C THR A 888 -26.89 -23.05 -12.86
N ARG A 889 -27.34 -22.34 -13.89
CA ARG A 889 -26.80 -22.41 -15.25
C ARG A 889 -26.04 -21.13 -15.56
N ILE A 890 -24.72 -21.24 -15.71
CA ILE A 890 -23.84 -20.12 -16.03
C ILE A 890 -22.95 -20.53 -17.19
N SER A 891 -22.89 -19.68 -18.22
CA SER A 891 -22.04 -19.85 -19.41
C SER A 891 -21.17 -18.62 -19.65
N GLY A 892 -20.01 -18.84 -20.27
CA GLY A 892 -19.01 -17.81 -20.62
C GLY A 892 -17.80 -17.80 -19.70
N LEU A 893 -17.94 -18.28 -18.45
CA LEU A 893 -16.86 -18.40 -17.48
C LEU A 893 -16.94 -19.73 -16.73
N PRO A 894 -15.80 -20.36 -16.38
CA PRO A 894 -15.80 -21.50 -15.47
C PRO A 894 -16.29 -21.09 -14.08
N THR A 895 -16.92 -22.02 -13.37
CA THR A 895 -17.43 -21.80 -12.02
C THR A 895 -17.04 -22.92 -11.08
N ASN A 896 -17.10 -22.64 -9.77
CA ASN A 896 -16.83 -23.62 -8.72
C ASN A 896 -18.01 -24.57 -8.42
N ILE A 897 -19.12 -24.49 -9.17
CA ILE A 897 -20.34 -25.26 -8.89
C ILE A 897 -20.06 -26.78 -8.84
N GLN A 898 -19.39 -27.31 -9.86
CA GLN A 898 -19.09 -28.75 -9.96
C GLN A 898 -18.24 -29.22 -8.77
N PHE A 899 -17.27 -28.41 -8.35
CA PHE A 899 -16.46 -28.70 -7.17
C PHE A 899 -17.31 -28.78 -5.90
N VAL A 900 -18.21 -27.82 -5.69
CA VAL A 900 -19.11 -27.82 -4.52
C VAL A 900 -20.00 -29.05 -4.51
N GLN A 901 -20.54 -29.47 -5.66
CA GLN A 901 -21.34 -30.70 -5.73
C GLN A 901 -20.54 -31.94 -5.34
N THR A 902 -19.26 -32.02 -5.73
CA THR A 902 -18.36 -33.10 -5.29
C THR A 902 -18.16 -33.07 -3.77
N VAL A 903 -18.00 -31.89 -3.17
CA VAL A 903 -17.89 -31.75 -1.71
C VAL A 903 -19.17 -32.20 -1.00
N LEU A 904 -20.35 -31.79 -1.49
CA LEU A 904 -21.64 -32.18 -0.89
C LEU A 904 -21.85 -33.70 -0.87
N ARG A 905 -21.30 -34.41 -1.86
CA ARG A 905 -21.37 -35.87 -2.00
C ARG A 905 -20.26 -36.62 -1.25
N HIS A 906 -19.25 -35.91 -0.74
CA HIS A 906 -18.13 -36.53 -0.05
C HIS A 906 -18.56 -37.16 1.29
N PRO A 907 -18.16 -38.41 1.61
CA PRO A 907 -18.66 -39.12 2.80
C PRO A 907 -18.42 -38.37 4.12
N GLU A 908 -17.27 -37.72 4.28
CA GLU A 908 -16.95 -36.96 5.51
C GLU A 908 -17.79 -35.69 5.64
N PHE A 909 -18.10 -35.04 4.51
CA PHE A 909 -19.00 -33.88 4.52
C PHE A 909 -20.43 -34.31 4.89
N VAL A 910 -20.92 -35.43 4.34
CA VAL A 910 -22.25 -35.97 4.67
C VAL A 910 -22.37 -36.29 6.16
N LYS A 911 -21.32 -36.84 6.79
CA LYS A 911 -21.27 -37.09 8.23
C LYS A 911 -21.19 -35.81 9.09
N GLY A 912 -20.88 -34.66 8.49
CA GLY A 912 -20.65 -33.39 9.21
C GLY A 912 -19.25 -33.29 9.83
N ASN A 913 -18.31 -34.16 9.42
CA ASN A 913 -16.91 -34.11 9.85
C ASN A 913 -16.13 -33.11 9.00
N VAL A 914 -16.39 -31.82 9.23
CA VAL A 914 -15.76 -30.70 8.52
C VAL A 914 -14.72 -30.01 9.40
N TYR A 915 -13.69 -29.45 8.79
CA TYR A 915 -12.60 -28.70 9.44
C TYR A 915 -11.88 -27.84 8.40
N THR A 916 -11.06 -26.86 8.83
CA THR A 916 -10.48 -25.85 7.92
C THR A 916 -9.55 -26.40 6.84
N ASP A 917 -8.97 -27.59 7.05
CA ASP A 917 -8.09 -28.30 6.11
C ASP A 917 -8.81 -29.42 5.33
N PHE A 918 -10.16 -29.43 5.31
CA PHE A 918 -10.95 -30.45 4.62
C PHE A 918 -10.59 -30.58 3.13
N ILE A 919 -10.45 -29.45 2.41
CA ILE A 919 -10.13 -29.47 0.97
C ILE A 919 -8.70 -29.99 0.70
N PRO A 920 -7.65 -29.49 1.39
CA PRO A 920 -6.30 -30.07 1.28
C PRO A 920 -6.24 -31.58 1.56
N ASP A 921 -6.88 -32.05 2.63
CA ASP A 921 -6.81 -33.45 3.05
C ASP A 921 -7.52 -34.39 2.06
N HIS A 922 -8.59 -33.91 1.41
CA HIS A 922 -9.40 -34.70 0.47
C HIS A 922 -9.17 -34.34 -1.01
N GLN A 923 -8.05 -33.67 -1.34
CA GLN A 923 -7.78 -33.14 -2.68
C GLN A 923 -7.90 -34.20 -3.79
N LYS A 924 -7.40 -35.41 -3.58
CA LYS A 924 -7.45 -36.48 -4.60
C LYS A 924 -8.87 -36.88 -4.98
N GLU A 925 -9.77 -36.90 -4.00
CA GLU A 925 -11.17 -37.30 -4.19
C GLU A 925 -11.98 -36.14 -4.79
N LEU A 926 -11.76 -34.93 -4.28
CA LEU A 926 -12.50 -33.73 -4.66
C LEU A 926 -12.20 -33.21 -6.07
N PHE A 927 -11.01 -33.47 -6.61
CA PHE A 927 -10.59 -33.03 -7.94
C PHE A 927 -10.37 -34.18 -8.94
N SER A 928 -10.97 -35.34 -8.67
CA SER A 928 -10.96 -36.45 -9.63
C SER A 928 -11.71 -36.07 -10.91
N GLU A 929 -11.19 -36.49 -12.07
CA GLU A 929 -11.86 -36.22 -13.35
C GLU A 929 -13.20 -36.95 -13.41
N LEU A 930 -14.29 -36.18 -13.48
CA LEU A 930 -15.62 -36.70 -13.69
C LEU A 930 -15.74 -37.11 -15.17
N LYS A 931 -15.78 -38.42 -15.40
CA LYS A 931 -16.04 -38.97 -16.74
C LYS A 931 -17.49 -38.71 -17.11
N GLN A 932 -17.71 -38.12 -18.30
CA GLN A 932 -19.06 -37.98 -18.85
C GLN A 932 -19.71 -39.35 -19.01
N THR A 933 -20.94 -39.46 -18.53
CA THR A 933 -21.78 -40.64 -18.67
C THR A 933 -22.32 -40.75 -20.09
N ALA A 934 -22.76 -41.95 -20.50
CA ALA A 934 -23.40 -42.15 -21.80
C ALA A 934 -24.63 -41.24 -21.99
N ALA A 935 -25.41 -41.01 -20.93
CA ALA A 935 -26.59 -40.15 -20.97
C ALA A 935 -26.23 -38.67 -21.23
N GLU A 936 -25.15 -38.16 -20.63
CA GLU A 936 -24.64 -36.79 -20.88
C GLU A 936 -24.11 -36.62 -22.31
N ILE A 937 -23.46 -37.66 -22.85
CA ILE A 937 -22.98 -37.65 -24.24
C ILE A 937 -24.17 -37.63 -25.21
N VAL A 938 -25.18 -38.47 -24.95
CA VAL A 938 -26.40 -38.57 -25.76
C VAL A 938 -27.18 -37.26 -25.74
N GLU A 939 -27.43 -36.66 -24.57
CA GLU A 939 -28.18 -35.41 -24.50
C GLU A 939 -27.43 -34.24 -25.17
N GLY A 940 -26.09 -34.21 -25.05
CA GLY A 940 -25.26 -33.23 -25.76
C GLY A 940 -25.40 -33.33 -27.28
N ALA A 941 -25.28 -34.55 -27.82
CA ALA A 941 -25.42 -34.78 -29.26
C ALA A 941 -26.83 -34.47 -29.78
N VAL A 942 -27.88 -34.91 -29.06
CA VAL A 942 -29.28 -34.61 -29.41
C VAL A 942 -29.55 -33.11 -29.34
N GLY A 943 -29.05 -32.40 -28.33
CA GLY A 943 -29.29 -30.97 -28.18
C GLY A 943 -28.64 -30.17 -29.31
N LEU A 944 -27.41 -30.50 -29.70
CA LEU A 944 -26.75 -29.90 -30.86
C LEU A 944 -27.51 -30.19 -32.16
N ALA A 945 -27.98 -31.42 -32.33
CA ALA A 945 -28.82 -31.82 -33.46
C ALA A 945 -30.11 -30.99 -33.56
N LEU A 946 -30.85 -30.85 -32.47
CA LEU A 946 -32.09 -30.07 -32.45
C LEU A 946 -31.82 -28.58 -32.67
N LEU A 947 -30.73 -28.03 -32.11
CA LEU A 947 -30.30 -26.66 -32.35
C LEU A 947 -29.77 -26.43 -33.78
N SER A 948 -29.42 -27.46 -34.54
CA SER A 948 -29.07 -27.27 -35.96
C SER A 948 -30.29 -26.99 -36.86
N ARG A 949 -31.51 -27.20 -36.35
CA ARG A 949 -32.74 -26.92 -37.09
C ARG A 949 -32.97 -25.41 -37.28
N PRO A 950 -33.49 -24.98 -38.44
CA PRO A 950 -33.86 -23.58 -38.66
C PRO A 950 -35.01 -23.18 -37.71
N ILE A 951 -34.86 -22.04 -37.02
CA ILE A 951 -35.82 -21.53 -36.02
C ILE A 951 -37.15 -21.13 -36.68
N ASN A 952 -37.10 -20.63 -37.91
CA ASN A 952 -38.26 -20.21 -38.70
C ASN A 952 -38.17 -20.77 -40.12
N PRO A 953 -38.58 -22.04 -40.32
CA PRO A 953 -38.55 -22.66 -41.64
C PRO A 953 -39.47 -21.90 -42.62
N ARG A 954 -38.92 -21.42 -43.74
CA ARG A 954 -39.63 -20.63 -44.77
C ARG A 954 -40.17 -21.47 -45.93
N GLY A 955 -39.95 -22.79 -45.91
CA GLY A 955 -40.39 -23.68 -46.98
C GLY A 955 -40.36 -25.16 -46.61
N PRO A 956 -40.97 -26.03 -47.43
CA PRO A 956 -41.14 -27.45 -47.12
C PRO A 956 -39.80 -28.19 -46.93
N PHE A 957 -38.73 -27.75 -47.58
CA PHE A 957 -37.39 -28.33 -47.44
C PHE A 957 -36.70 -27.99 -46.11
N GLU A 958 -37.07 -26.86 -45.49
CA GLU A 958 -36.57 -26.47 -44.16
C GLU A 958 -37.32 -27.18 -43.03
N HIS A 959 -38.55 -27.64 -43.28
CA HIS A 959 -39.33 -28.47 -42.35
C HIS A 959 -38.86 -29.93 -42.30
N ILE A 960 -38.17 -30.42 -43.32
CA ILE A 960 -37.73 -31.82 -43.45
C ILE A 960 -36.21 -31.98 -43.30
N ALA A 961 -35.57 -31.18 -42.43
CA ALA A 961 -34.10 -31.05 -42.32
C ALA A 961 -33.32 -32.39 -42.32
N PHE A 962 -33.90 -33.45 -41.76
CA PHE A 962 -33.29 -34.78 -41.65
C PHE A 962 -33.96 -35.87 -42.52
N TYR A 963 -34.84 -35.49 -43.44
CA TYR A 963 -35.44 -36.44 -44.39
C TYR A 963 -34.45 -36.81 -45.49
N ARG A 964 -34.45 -38.09 -45.86
CA ARG A 964 -33.64 -38.67 -46.93
C ARG A 964 -34.46 -39.81 -47.55
N VAL A 965 -34.40 -39.95 -48.88
CA VAL A 965 -35.33 -40.81 -49.62
C VAL A 965 -35.12 -42.31 -49.36
N ASN A 966 -33.88 -42.77 -49.21
CA ASN A 966 -33.53 -44.20 -49.13
C ASN A 966 -32.60 -44.59 -47.97
N HIS A 967 -32.21 -43.64 -47.12
CA HIS A 967 -31.30 -43.85 -45.98
C HIS A 967 -31.70 -42.95 -44.82
N PRO A 968 -31.44 -43.30 -43.55
CA PRO A 968 -31.60 -42.35 -42.45
C PRO A 968 -30.56 -41.22 -42.57
N ALA A 969 -30.92 -39.99 -42.16
CA ALA A 969 -29.92 -38.92 -42.08
C ALA A 969 -28.94 -39.19 -40.94
N GLN A 970 -27.67 -38.86 -41.14
CA GLN A 970 -26.62 -38.98 -40.14
C GLN A 970 -25.91 -37.65 -39.97
N GLN A 971 -25.64 -37.26 -38.74
CA GLN A 971 -24.84 -36.10 -38.38
C GLN A 971 -23.87 -36.48 -37.27
N THR A 972 -22.62 -36.02 -37.39
CA THR A 972 -21.59 -36.29 -36.39
C THR A 972 -21.25 -35.00 -35.65
N TYR A 973 -21.19 -35.09 -34.33
CA TYR A 973 -20.87 -33.99 -33.43
C TYR A 973 -19.66 -34.34 -32.59
N LYS A 974 -18.86 -33.32 -32.25
CA LYS A 974 -17.76 -33.46 -31.31
C LYS A 974 -18.24 -33.16 -29.89
N ILE A 975 -18.27 -34.18 -29.03
CA ILE A 975 -18.66 -34.09 -27.62
C ILE A 975 -17.41 -34.37 -26.79
N GLY A 976 -16.76 -33.30 -26.30
CA GLY A 976 -15.45 -33.41 -25.66
C GLY A 976 -14.38 -33.88 -26.66
N GLU A 977 -13.74 -35.00 -26.37
CA GLU A 977 -12.76 -35.64 -27.27
C GLU A 977 -13.41 -36.70 -28.19
N LYS A 978 -14.72 -36.94 -28.07
CA LYS A 978 -15.42 -38.02 -28.76
C LYS A 978 -16.18 -37.52 -29.99
N GLU A 979 -16.17 -38.33 -31.05
CA GLU A 979 -17.09 -38.17 -32.17
C GLU A 979 -18.36 -38.99 -31.92
N VAL A 980 -19.50 -38.31 -31.94
CA VAL A 980 -20.81 -38.89 -31.66
C VAL A 980 -21.68 -38.74 -32.90
N THR A 981 -22.10 -39.86 -33.48
CA THR A 981 -22.96 -39.87 -34.65
C THR A 981 -24.41 -40.06 -34.25
N VAL A 982 -25.27 -39.13 -34.67
CA VAL A 982 -26.72 -39.15 -34.51
C VAL A 982 -27.35 -39.59 -35.83
N THR A 983 -28.05 -40.72 -35.81
CA THR A 983 -28.79 -41.26 -36.95
C THR A 983 -30.28 -41.03 -36.74
N PHE A 984 -30.95 -40.33 -37.65
CA PHE A 984 -32.37 -39.98 -37.57
C PHE A 984 -33.21 -40.98 -38.37
N PHE A 985 -34.03 -41.79 -37.70
CA PHE A 985 -35.02 -42.66 -38.35
C PHE A 985 -36.37 -41.95 -38.50
N SER A 986 -36.70 -41.06 -37.55
CA SER A 986 -37.82 -40.13 -37.63
C SER A 986 -37.47 -38.81 -36.92
N GLU A 987 -38.43 -37.89 -36.79
CA GLU A 987 -38.21 -36.65 -36.02
C GLU A 987 -38.02 -36.89 -34.51
N VAL A 988 -38.44 -38.06 -34.03
CA VAL A 988 -38.45 -38.45 -32.61
C VAL A 988 -37.67 -39.73 -32.31
N GLU A 989 -37.37 -40.57 -33.30
CA GLU A 989 -36.61 -41.82 -33.11
C GLU A 989 -35.20 -41.70 -33.70
N LEU A 990 -34.20 -41.86 -32.84
CA LEU A 990 -32.77 -41.66 -33.12
C LEU A 990 -31.94 -42.88 -32.68
N GLU A 991 -30.85 -43.16 -33.40
CA GLU A 991 -29.74 -44.01 -32.89
C GLU A 991 -28.51 -43.12 -32.67
N ILE A 992 -27.92 -43.22 -31.48
CA ILE A 992 -26.69 -42.52 -31.12
C ILE A 992 -25.56 -43.54 -31.04
N SER A 993 -24.43 -43.26 -31.70
CA SER A 993 -23.25 -44.14 -31.69
C SER A 993 -21.95 -43.40 -31.39
N PHE A 994 -21.15 -43.92 -30.46
CA PHE A 994 -19.82 -43.42 -30.05
C PHE A 994 -19.04 -44.54 -29.34
N ASP A 995 -17.69 -44.60 -29.43
CA ASP A 995 -16.82 -45.55 -28.70
C ASP A 995 -17.35 -47.00 -28.63
N GLU A 996 -17.77 -47.59 -29.75
CA GLU A 996 -18.40 -48.92 -29.86
C GLU A 996 -19.78 -49.07 -29.18
N HIS A 997 -20.28 -48.02 -28.53
CA HIS A 997 -21.60 -47.93 -27.94
C HIS A 997 -22.65 -47.54 -29.00
N LYS A 998 -23.84 -48.15 -28.92
CA LYS A 998 -25.01 -47.81 -29.74
C LYS A 998 -26.27 -47.84 -28.89
N GLU A 999 -26.99 -46.73 -28.87
CA GLU A 999 -28.20 -46.59 -28.07
C GLU A 999 -29.36 -46.05 -28.91
N GLN A 1000 -30.54 -46.64 -28.69
CA GLN A 1000 -31.80 -46.18 -29.28
C GLN A 1000 -32.41 -45.13 -28.37
N VAL A 1001 -32.76 -43.98 -28.94
CA VAL A 1001 -33.20 -42.80 -28.23
C VAL A 1001 -34.53 -42.31 -28.81
N THR A 1002 -35.51 -42.11 -27.94
CA THR A 1002 -36.80 -41.51 -28.31
C THR A 1002 -36.94 -40.12 -27.71
N LEU A 1003 -37.31 -39.14 -28.53
CA LEU A 1003 -37.61 -37.78 -28.13
C LEU A 1003 -39.09 -37.59 -27.90
N ASN A 1004 -39.43 -36.95 -26.79
CA ASN A 1004 -40.80 -36.58 -26.45
C ASN A 1004 -40.86 -35.09 -26.11
N ASP A 1005 -42.07 -34.51 -26.16
CA ASP A 1005 -42.37 -33.17 -25.64
C ASP A 1005 -41.43 -32.06 -26.20
N VAL A 1006 -41.07 -32.15 -27.48
CA VAL A 1006 -40.14 -31.21 -28.13
C VAL A 1006 -40.82 -29.86 -28.33
N VAL A 1007 -40.29 -28.82 -27.69
CA VAL A 1007 -40.76 -27.44 -27.76
C VAL A 1007 -39.60 -26.53 -28.16
N THR A 1008 -39.66 -25.98 -29.37
CA THR A 1008 -38.69 -25.01 -29.89
C THR A 1008 -39.11 -23.59 -29.52
N GLY A 1009 -38.20 -22.83 -28.91
CA GLY A 1009 -38.34 -21.39 -28.66
C GLY A 1009 -37.34 -20.59 -29.52
N GLU A 1010 -37.34 -19.26 -29.34
CA GLU A 1010 -36.41 -18.38 -30.07
C GLU A 1010 -34.94 -18.64 -29.70
N ASP A 1011 -34.67 -18.86 -28.41
CA ASP A 1011 -33.30 -18.98 -27.87
C ASP A 1011 -32.86 -20.42 -27.60
N GLY A 1012 -33.69 -21.43 -27.89
CA GLY A 1012 -33.36 -22.82 -27.56
C GLY A 1012 -34.48 -23.84 -27.80
N VAL A 1013 -34.23 -25.08 -27.40
CA VAL A 1013 -35.16 -26.21 -27.53
C VAL A 1013 -35.26 -26.95 -26.19
N ARG A 1014 -36.49 -27.22 -25.75
CA ARG A 1014 -36.78 -28.10 -24.62
C ARG A 1014 -37.33 -29.41 -25.13
N TYR A 1015 -36.88 -30.53 -24.58
CA TYR A 1015 -37.29 -31.85 -25.02
C TYR A 1015 -37.11 -32.87 -23.89
N THR A 1016 -37.66 -34.06 -24.07
CA THR A 1016 -37.52 -35.16 -23.14
C THR A 1016 -36.87 -36.34 -23.85
N VAL A 1017 -35.76 -36.84 -23.30
CA VAL A 1017 -35.01 -37.97 -23.83
C VAL A 1017 -35.47 -39.23 -23.11
N GLU A 1018 -35.70 -40.30 -23.87
CA GLU A 1018 -35.91 -41.65 -23.36
C GLU A 1018 -34.85 -42.59 -23.94
N MET A 1019 -34.07 -43.24 -23.06
CA MET A 1019 -32.97 -44.14 -23.40
C MET A 1019 -32.87 -45.23 -22.32
N GLY A 1020 -32.77 -46.51 -22.73
CA GLY A 1020 -32.61 -47.63 -21.81
C GLY A 1020 -33.72 -47.76 -20.75
N GLY A 1021 -34.95 -47.36 -21.09
CA GLY A 1021 -36.10 -47.35 -20.16
C GLY A 1021 -36.09 -46.20 -19.14
N ARG A 1022 -35.14 -45.26 -19.24
CA ARG A 1022 -35.05 -44.07 -18.39
C ARG A 1022 -35.47 -42.84 -19.20
N ARG A 1023 -36.24 -41.94 -18.59
CA ARG A 1023 -36.74 -40.71 -19.21
C ARG A 1023 -36.33 -39.47 -18.42
N TRP A 1024 -35.80 -38.44 -19.07
CA TRP A 1024 -35.41 -37.18 -18.42
C TRP A 1024 -35.59 -35.97 -19.35
N LYS A 1025 -35.80 -34.80 -18.75
CA LYS A 1025 -35.98 -33.54 -19.48
C LYS A 1025 -34.63 -32.91 -19.76
N VAL A 1026 -34.48 -32.36 -20.96
CA VAL A 1026 -33.29 -31.66 -21.43
C VAL A 1026 -33.71 -30.33 -22.03
N GLU A 1027 -32.86 -29.34 -21.87
CA GLU A 1027 -33.02 -28.03 -22.48
C GLU A 1027 -31.67 -27.60 -23.05
N ALA A 1028 -31.72 -27.17 -24.31
CA ALA A 1028 -30.57 -26.78 -25.10
C ALA A 1028 -30.75 -25.30 -25.48
N VAL A 1029 -29.84 -24.45 -25.02
CA VAL A 1029 -29.86 -23.01 -25.24
C VAL A 1029 -28.81 -22.66 -26.28
N ARG A 1030 -29.22 -21.92 -27.31
CA ARG A 1030 -28.31 -21.43 -28.35
C ARG A 1030 -27.56 -20.20 -27.83
N LEU A 1031 -26.23 -20.23 -27.93
CA LEU A 1031 -25.35 -19.09 -27.67
C LEU A 1031 -24.68 -18.65 -28.98
N PRO A 1032 -24.01 -17.49 -29.03
CA PRO A 1032 -23.45 -16.95 -30.28
C PRO A 1032 -22.44 -17.86 -31.00
N SER A 1033 -21.66 -18.65 -30.25
CA SER A 1033 -20.62 -19.54 -30.79
C SER A 1033 -20.66 -20.95 -30.18
N SER A 1034 -21.66 -21.25 -29.36
CA SER A 1034 -21.75 -22.47 -28.58
C SER A 1034 -23.21 -22.80 -28.28
N ALA A 1035 -23.44 -23.97 -27.68
CA ALA A 1035 -24.73 -24.39 -27.17
C ALA A 1035 -24.56 -24.87 -25.73
N LEU A 1036 -25.35 -24.32 -24.83
CA LEU A 1036 -25.42 -24.79 -23.45
C LEU A 1036 -26.53 -25.84 -23.37
N ILE A 1037 -26.18 -27.08 -23.03
CA ILE A 1037 -27.12 -28.20 -22.93
C ILE A 1037 -27.12 -28.70 -21.49
N TYR A 1038 -28.30 -28.90 -20.94
CA TYR A 1038 -28.45 -29.41 -19.58
C TYR A 1038 -29.71 -30.26 -19.42
N GLY A 1039 -29.55 -31.32 -18.63
CA GLY A 1039 -30.57 -32.33 -18.37
C GLY A 1039 -30.12 -33.23 -17.23
N CYS A 1040 -29.50 -34.35 -17.56
CA CYS A 1040 -28.86 -35.23 -16.58
C CYS A 1040 -27.45 -34.76 -16.18
N GLY A 1041 -26.78 -34.00 -17.05
CA GLY A 1041 -25.60 -33.18 -16.73
C GLY A 1041 -25.77 -31.74 -17.20
N GLN A 1042 -24.68 -31.00 -17.22
CA GLN A 1042 -24.62 -29.63 -17.74
C GLN A 1042 -23.27 -29.40 -18.43
N ALA A 1043 -23.29 -29.06 -19.71
CA ALA A 1043 -22.08 -28.77 -20.48
C ALA A 1043 -22.35 -27.75 -21.59
N GLU A 1044 -21.32 -26.96 -21.89
CA GLU A 1044 -21.29 -26.06 -23.04
C GLU A 1044 -20.49 -26.70 -24.16
N TYR A 1045 -21.08 -26.79 -25.35
CA TYR A 1045 -20.51 -27.42 -26.52
C TYR A 1045 -20.31 -26.40 -27.63
N ASP A 1046 -19.21 -26.53 -28.38
CA ASP A 1046 -18.99 -25.72 -29.57
C ASP A 1046 -20.03 -26.09 -30.65
N THR A 1047 -20.61 -25.09 -31.30
CA THR A 1047 -21.59 -25.28 -32.38
C THR A 1047 -20.98 -25.28 -33.78
N SER A 1048 -19.67 -25.07 -33.89
CA SER A 1048 -18.97 -25.35 -35.13
C SER A 1048 -19.18 -26.84 -35.47
N LEU A 1049 -20.04 -27.08 -36.46
CA LEU A 1049 -20.03 -28.35 -37.17
C LEU A 1049 -18.58 -28.54 -37.63
N ALA A 1050 -18.05 -29.76 -37.50
CA ALA A 1050 -16.78 -30.11 -38.10
C ALA A 1050 -16.89 -29.85 -39.61
N SER A 1051 -16.57 -28.62 -40.05
CA SER A 1051 -16.17 -28.34 -41.41
C SER A 1051 -14.92 -29.18 -41.59
N PHE A 1052 -14.96 -30.08 -42.58
CA PHE A 1052 -13.75 -30.64 -43.16
C PHE A 1052 -12.95 -29.49 -43.77
N ASP A 1053 -12.26 -28.74 -42.93
CA ASP A 1053 -11.24 -27.78 -43.30
C ASP A 1053 -9.99 -28.11 -42.49
N GLU A 1054 -8.93 -28.36 -43.25
CA GLU A 1054 -7.58 -28.62 -42.78
C GLU A 1054 -7.06 -27.46 -41.92
N GLU A 1055 -6.15 -27.80 -41.00
CA GLU A 1055 -5.29 -26.86 -40.25
C GLU A 1055 -5.98 -25.98 -39.19
N SER A 1056 -6.31 -26.57 -38.03
CA SER A 1056 -6.22 -25.84 -36.77
C SER A 1056 -5.37 -26.60 -35.76
N SER A 1057 -4.11 -26.18 -35.68
CA SER A 1057 -3.08 -26.70 -34.78
C SER A 1057 -3.57 -26.73 -33.34
N ALA A 1058 -3.36 -27.89 -32.72
CA ALA A 1058 -3.67 -28.19 -31.34
C ALA A 1058 -3.10 -27.14 -30.37
N VAL A 1059 -3.99 -26.51 -29.60
CA VAL A 1059 -3.61 -25.81 -28.36
C VAL A 1059 -3.92 -26.76 -27.22
N GLY A 1060 -2.94 -27.56 -26.82
CA GLY A 1060 -3.08 -28.47 -25.69
C GLY A 1060 -1.98 -29.51 -25.59
N ALA A 1061 -0.82 -29.12 -25.03
CA ALA A 1061 0.05 -29.91 -24.15
C ALA A 1061 1.45 -29.26 -24.11
N GLY A 1062 1.82 -28.74 -22.93
CA GLY A 1062 3.21 -28.54 -22.50
C GLY A 1062 4.21 -28.01 -23.54
N ASP A 1063 3.97 -26.83 -24.11
CA ASP A 1063 5.00 -26.18 -24.91
C ASP A 1063 6.02 -25.52 -23.96
N ILE A 1064 7.18 -26.16 -23.78
CA ILE A 1064 8.31 -25.67 -22.98
C ILE A 1064 8.82 -24.32 -23.52
N GLN A 1065 8.42 -23.92 -24.72
CA GLN A 1065 8.88 -22.72 -25.40
C GLN A 1065 8.23 -21.40 -24.93
N SER A 1066 7.11 -21.42 -24.19
CA SER A 1066 6.51 -20.15 -23.72
C SER A 1066 5.69 -20.25 -22.43
N SER A 1067 5.69 -19.16 -21.67
CA SER A 1067 4.79 -18.95 -20.52
C SER A 1067 3.67 -18.00 -20.93
N LEU A 1068 2.45 -18.50 -20.88
CA LEU A 1068 1.23 -17.76 -21.18
C LEU A 1068 0.62 -17.16 -19.91
N ALA A 1069 -0.14 -16.07 -20.05
CA ALA A 1069 -0.96 -15.53 -18.98
C ALA A 1069 -2.10 -16.53 -18.65
N PRO A 1070 -2.10 -17.16 -17.46
CA PRO A 1070 -3.10 -18.18 -17.12
C PRO A 1070 -4.50 -17.60 -16.91
N MET A 1071 -4.57 -16.30 -16.61
CA MET A 1071 -5.79 -15.54 -16.33
C MET A 1071 -5.61 -14.09 -16.84
N PRO A 1072 -6.72 -13.36 -17.07
CA PRO A 1072 -6.65 -11.92 -17.29
C PRO A 1072 -6.22 -11.21 -15.99
N GLY A 1073 -5.31 -10.24 -16.07
CA GLY A 1073 -4.77 -9.58 -14.86
C GLY A 1073 -3.78 -8.46 -15.17
N ILE A 1074 -3.31 -7.78 -14.12
CA ILE A 1074 -2.31 -6.72 -14.21
C ILE A 1074 -0.95 -7.31 -13.84
N ILE A 1075 0.08 -7.09 -14.65
CA ILE A 1075 1.44 -7.47 -14.29
C ILE A 1075 1.94 -6.56 -13.18
N GLU A 1076 2.25 -7.12 -12.01
CA GLU A 1076 2.77 -6.36 -10.88
C GLU A 1076 4.29 -6.23 -10.99
N LYS A 1077 4.98 -7.35 -11.24
CA LYS A 1077 6.44 -7.43 -11.27
C LYS A 1077 6.91 -8.41 -12.33
N VAL A 1078 8.02 -8.08 -12.97
CA VAL A 1078 8.80 -9.00 -13.80
C VAL A 1078 10.10 -9.27 -13.03
N LEU A 1079 10.36 -10.53 -12.69
CA LEU A 1079 11.43 -10.95 -11.78
C LEU A 1079 12.70 -11.41 -12.49
N VAL A 1080 12.65 -11.52 -13.83
CA VAL A 1080 13.73 -12.02 -14.68
C VAL A 1080 13.96 -11.07 -15.86
N LYS A 1081 15.13 -11.14 -16.48
CA LYS A 1081 15.51 -10.38 -17.68
C LYS A 1081 15.68 -11.32 -18.88
N GLU A 1082 15.64 -10.75 -20.07
CA GLU A 1082 16.01 -11.48 -21.29
C GLU A 1082 17.48 -11.93 -21.19
N GLY A 1083 17.74 -13.21 -21.49
CA GLY A 1083 19.03 -13.87 -21.35
C GLY A 1083 19.26 -14.55 -19.99
N ASP A 1084 18.38 -14.38 -19.00
CA ASP A 1084 18.54 -15.04 -17.70
C ASP A 1084 18.30 -16.57 -17.83
N GLU A 1085 19.21 -17.36 -17.25
CA GLU A 1085 19.00 -18.79 -17.00
C GLU A 1085 18.11 -18.96 -15.77
N VAL A 1086 17.04 -19.74 -15.89
CA VAL A 1086 16.01 -19.90 -14.86
C VAL A 1086 15.76 -21.38 -14.56
N LEU A 1087 15.82 -21.74 -13.28
CA LEU A 1087 15.59 -23.12 -12.81
C LEU A 1087 14.10 -23.48 -12.80
N HIS A 1088 13.77 -24.77 -12.95
CA HIS A 1088 12.39 -25.25 -12.81
C HIS A 1088 11.75 -24.76 -11.50
N GLY A 1089 10.57 -24.13 -11.61
CA GLY A 1089 9.84 -23.58 -10.46
C GLY A 1089 10.31 -22.19 -10.00
N GLN A 1090 11.34 -21.60 -10.61
CA GLN A 1090 11.80 -20.25 -10.30
C GLN A 1090 10.72 -19.21 -10.67
N PRO A 1091 10.38 -18.27 -9.77
CA PRO A 1091 9.48 -17.16 -10.08
C PRO A 1091 9.94 -16.30 -11.26
N LEU A 1092 9.06 -16.06 -12.23
CA LEU A 1092 9.34 -15.28 -13.44
C LEU A 1092 8.58 -13.94 -13.45
N VAL A 1093 7.27 -13.99 -13.25
CA VAL A 1093 6.38 -12.82 -13.33
C VAL A 1093 5.33 -12.92 -12.24
N VAL A 1094 5.06 -11.82 -11.56
CA VAL A 1094 3.97 -11.69 -10.60
C VAL A 1094 2.87 -10.87 -11.26
N MET A 1095 1.66 -11.41 -11.29
CA MET A 1095 0.46 -10.72 -11.76
C MET A 1095 -0.55 -10.62 -10.64
N THR A 1096 -1.33 -9.54 -10.62
CA THR A 1096 -2.45 -9.35 -9.70
C THR A 1096 -3.75 -9.36 -10.49
N ALA A 1097 -4.72 -10.14 -10.03
CA ALA A 1097 -6.07 -10.15 -10.55
C ALA A 1097 -7.04 -10.41 -9.41
N MET A 1098 -8.15 -9.67 -9.36
CA MET A 1098 -9.24 -9.91 -8.41
C MET A 1098 -8.76 -9.99 -6.94
N LYS A 1099 -7.85 -9.07 -6.57
CA LYS A 1099 -7.17 -8.97 -5.24
C LYS A 1099 -6.25 -10.14 -4.87
N MET A 1100 -5.95 -11.04 -5.79
CA MET A 1100 -4.97 -12.11 -5.59
C MET A 1100 -3.72 -11.88 -6.44
N GLU A 1101 -2.57 -12.12 -5.83
CA GLU A 1101 -1.29 -12.22 -6.53
C GLU A 1101 -1.08 -13.64 -7.02
N TYR A 1102 -0.61 -13.78 -8.25
CA TYR A 1102 -0.24 -15.04 -8.86
C TYR A 1102 1.17 -14.94 -9.44
N THR A 1103 2.03 -15.84 -9.01
CA THR A 1103 3.41 -15.93 -9.47
C THR A 1103 3.53 -17.01 -10.54
N ILE A 1104 3.80 -16.60 -11.76
CA ILE A 1104 4.16 -17.47 -12.87
C ILE A 1104 5.59 -17.96 -12.64
N ARG A 1105 5.79 -19.27 -12.73
CA ARG A 1105 7.05 -19.95 -12.46
C ARG A 1105 7.58 -20.65 -13.71
N ALA A 1106 8.89 -20.82 -13.79
CA ALA A 1106 9.53 -21.47 -14.93
C ALA A 1106 9.08 -22.94 -15.06
N PRO A 1107 8.65 -23.37 -16.26
CA PRO A 1107 8.16 -24.72 -16.49
C PRO A 1107 9.27 -25.78 -16.55
N ALA A 1108 10.52 -25.36 -16.76
CA ALA A 1108 11.71 -26.19 -16.84
C ALA A 1108 12.97 -25.34 -16.62
N HIS A 1109 14.13 -26.00 -16.54
CA HIS A 1109 15.42 -25.31 -16.59
C HIS A 1109 15.68 -24.80 -18.01
N CYS A 1110 15.69 -23.48 -18.23
CA CYS A 1110 15.75 -22.87 -19.56
C CYS A 1110 16.30 -21.43 -19.52
N ILE A 1111 16.57 -20.84 -20.68
CA ILE A 1111 16.97 -19.43 -20.82
C ILE A 1111 15.77 -18.59 -21.25
N VAL A 1112 15.56 -17.43 -20.63
CA VAL A 1112 14.52 -16.48 -21.02
C VAL A 1112 14.91 -15.81 -22.35
N ALA A 1113 14.24 -16.17 -23.44
CA ALA A 1113 14.56 -15.66 -24.78
C ALA A 1113 13.97 -14.26 -25.04
N SER A 1114 12.73 -14.01 -24.59
CA SER A 1114 12.11 -12.69 -24.70
C SER A 1114 11.00 -12.48 -23.67
N ILE A 1115 10.78 -11.23 -23.26
CA ILE A 1115 9.74 -10.83 -22.31
C ILE A 1115 8.75 -9.89 -23.00
N SER A 1116 7.51 -10.33 -23.14
CA SER A 1116 6.43 -9.61 -23.86
C SER A 1116 5.47 -8.86 -22.92
N CYS A 1117 5.87 -8.62 -21.67
CA CYS A 1117 5.05 -8.00 -20.64
C CYS A 1117 5.85 -7.02 -19.77
N ALA A 1118 5.17 -6.03 -19.17
CA ALA A 1118 5.78 -4.99 -18.36
C ALA A 1118 4.92 -4.68 -17.12
N PRO A 1119 5.53 -4.32 -15.96
CA PRO A 1119 4.79 -3.90 -14.77
C PRO A 1119 3.74 -2.81 -15.07
N GLY A 1120 2.57 -2.92 -14.45
CA GLY A 1120 1.42 -2.04 -14.61
C GLY A 1120 0.52 -2.33 -15.83
N ARG A 1121 0.89 -3.25 -16.73
CA ARG A 1121 0.08 -3.57 -17.92
C ARG A 1121 -1.00 -4.61 -17.62
N ASN A 1122 -2.21 -4.39 -18.14
CA ASN A 1122 -3.28 -5.39 -18.18
C ASN A 1122 -3.01 -6.39 -19.34
N VAL A 1123 -3.18 -7.68 -19.06
CA VAL A 1123 -2.99 -8.79 -20.01
C VAL A 1123 -4.24 -9.68 -20.01
N ALA A 1124 -4.62 -10.17 -21.18
CA ALA A 1124 -5.72 -11.13 -21.34
C ALA A 1124 -5.23 -12.57 -21.11
N LYS A 1125 -6.15 -13.48 -20.79
CA LYS A 1125 -5.89 -14.92 -20.72
C LYS A 1125 -5.28 -15.43 -22.03
N GLY A 1126 -4.27 -16.30 -21.93
CA GLY A 1126 -3.61 -16.93 -23.08
C GLY A 1126 -2.57 -16.06 -23.78
N LYS A 1127 -2.37 -14.80 -23.38
CA LYS A 1127 -1.34 -13.93 -23.95
C LYS A 1127 0.06 -14.44 -23.59
N VAL A 1128 0.97 -14.53 -24.56
CA VAL A 1128 2.38 -14.87 -24.31
C VAL A 1128 3.03 -13.80 -23.45
N LEU A 1129 3.62 -14.22 -22.32
CA LEU A 1129 4.32 -13.34 -21.38
C LEU A 1129 5.83 -13.47 -21.49
N LEU A 1130 6.34 -14.70 -21.58
CA LEU A 1130 7.75 -15.00 -21.81
C LEU A 1130 7.88 -16.10 -22.87
N LYS A 1131 8.94 -16.04 -23.66
CA LYS A 1131 9.41 -17.17 -24.48
C LYS A 1131 10.72 -17.69 -23.91
N PHE A 1132 10.94 -18.99 -24.05
CA PHE A 1132 12.13 -19.68 -23.56
C PHE A 1132 12.91 -20.30 -24.71
N ALA A 1133 14.24 -20.34 -24.59
CA ALA A 1133 15.13 -21.13 -25.42
C ALA A 1133 15.65 -22.33 -24.62
N SER A 1134 15.84 -23.48 -25.28
CA SER A 1134 16.54 -24.60 -24.65
C SER A 1134 18.03 -24.29 -24.53
N LEU A 1135 18.68 -24.85 -23.50
CA LEU A 1135 20.12 -24.66 -23.27
C LEU A 1135 20.96 -25.17 -24.47
N GLU A 1136 20.50 -26.20 -25.18
CA GLU A 1136 21.15 -26.74 -26.39
C GLU A 1136 21.00 -25.82 -27.62
N GLN A 1137 19.87 -25.10 -27.77
CA GLN A 1137 19.65 -24.18 -28.90
C GLN A 1137 20.48 -22.88 -28.78
N ALA A 1138 20.84 -22.48 -27.57
CA ALA A 1138 21.69 -21.31 -27.34
C ALA A 1138 23.16 -21.58 -27.71
N GLU A 1139 23.65 -22.81 -27.53
CA GLU A 1139 24.99 -23.23 -27.98
C GLU A 1139 25.08 -23.26 -29.51
N ASP A 1140 24.05 -23.77 -30.21
CA ASP A 1140 24.04 -23.80 -31.68
C ASP A 1140 23.97 -22.39 -32.32
N GLN A 1141 23.26 -21.44 -31.71
CA GLN A 1141 23.24 -20.04 -32.18
C GLN A 1141 24.58 -19.30 -31.92
N ALA A 1142 25.28 -19.62 -30.83
CA ALA A 1142 26.61 -19.09 -30.56
C ALA A 1142 27.66 -19.65 -31.53
N VAL A 1143 27.54 -20.92 -31.94
CA VAL A 1143 28.40 -21.55 -32.95
C VAL A 1143 28.12 -21.00 -34.35
N ALA A 1144 26.87 -20.72 -34.71
CA ALA A 1144 26.50 -20.10 -35.99
C ALA A 1144 27.01 -18.66 -36.13
N GLN A 1145 26.94 -17.84 -35.06
CA GLN A 1145 27.50 -16.48 -35.08
C GLN A 1145 29.04 -16.44 -35.09
N HIS A 1146 29.70 -17.50 -34.63
CA HIS A 1146 31.16 -17.63 -34.73
C HIS A 1146 31.64 -18.10 -36.11
N ALA A 1147 30.76 -18.65 -36.94
CA ALA A 1147 31.05 -19.01 -38.33
C ALA A 1147 30.84 -17.85 -39.33
N GLU A 1148 30.16 -16.78 -38.92
CA GLU A 1148 29.97 -15.54 -39.70
C GLU A 1148 30.95 -14.39 -39.33
N ARG A 1149 31.89 -14.63 -38.40
CA ARG A 1149 33.06 -13.77 -38.14
C ARG A 1149 34.34 -14.46 -38.57
#